data_AF-A0A1B0B9S0-F1
#
_entry.id   AF-A0A1B0B9S0-F1
#
_cell.length_a   1.000
_cell.length_b   1.000
_cell.length_c   1.000
_cell.angle_alpha   90.00
_cell.angle_beta   90.00
_cell.angle_gamma   90.00
#
_symmetry.space_group_name_H-M   'P 1'
#
loop_
_entity.id
_entity.type
_entity.pdbx_description
1 polymer ?
#
loop_
_entity_poly.entity_id
_entity_poly.type
_entity_poly.pdbx_seq_one_letter_code
_entity_poly.pdbx_strand_id
1 'polypeptide(L)'
;MTSILDMQSGKPTLWEELSNFFVPLKFIITNENFDSLLQNVDFNYLTNAMFWIFLMFSFGFFGFYKLCEEGNANLQLFIKKANMNGFSVIAVPINAMEIPQEFRQESMNKTDLQFTYSDLLLTTNEWNSKVIIILSDSIDCDSSDPIVRKRSEEILKRDVSWAGHLQCSGYTMIKLRHGNNLNLARVMLQKIKGVILVQVPLYNAAVAQALWRRDLSEENVLDLNRQDAWQWWNRFRCAADFDIKLRVVLEFNEIEEPNLDIVHRWLGEPIEAVVIPSTMFTRDCQNNPSLSEAWQKILLHFLQLNVNIILATAAGANNGSLKLHSDYLRNFRDVHKDAQRLQDSDDIRKTQSSPLYGNFDCQAHEIFEKKSMKYEFYQNAIAAALIDRVSDQEIDDKLTVIMILGAGKGSLVHSALNAAEYTKRKVRVYIIEKTHNAIRTLAAMTEKFWSTKDVRLFSSDMLEGSPPEKADILVSELSGSFKDHELFLERLDYAQHFLKPDGISMPSQSISYVNPIMSFKLFNDVRQIVHKRNFAPDRQGDYHSRSESGLAAPSKCIYNIDIPQPLFTFLHPSRDAFIDNSLYKILNFSVKMDCVLTGIFLKTSTISYYKRKQFVRSIWNIAFYAASSFFLYFYNEYMILPQLLKNQGRYSLFYSSENLIFYKSQQCEKFQFYSLFIITFYLHGAMLDLKESDYLETASKSLYLLTLIAMDVYKYEYYFVGLNLNIGIYNIVTDFLVLLALQNSKRNLILNQIFLGMRIASWSHVFVSLLPFKYLVPTLFAKNFKLILNIVVWLWYGLSIWNSPVLQYFYHQIYHNSPTDCCGEGSAAKCIMLKDSSEYRHFKALKKAYIEVKISHEKLCTSTFCNSSATENSSAKAFQAIKCIMTLKRKLKRIREGRGGEVGDDNED
;
A
#
# COMPACT_ATOMS: atom_id res chain seq x y z
N MET A 1 -19.48 35.53 -68.95
CA MET A 1 -18.59 36.45 -68.23
C MET A 1 -17.66 35.62 -67.36
N THR A 2 -16.39 35.59 -67.76
CA THR A 2 -15.14 35.11 -67.13
C THR A 2 -15.17 34.03 -66.03
N SER A 3 -14.50 32.87 -66.11
CA SER A 3 -13.92 32.02 -67.18
C SER A 3 -13.46 30.70 -66.52
N ILE A 4 -13.21 29.68 -67.37
CA ILE A 4 -12.54 28.38 -67.14
C ILE A 4 -13.49 27.28 -66.59
N LEU A 5 -14.18 26.42 -67.36
CA LEU A 5 -13.90 25.85 -68.68
C LEU A 5 -12.41 25.70 -68.97
N ASP A 6 -11.76 24.84 -68.19
CA ASP A 6 -10.95 23.78 -68.77
C ASP A 6 -10.98 22.54 -67.87
N MET A 7 -11.44 21.45 -68.48
CA MET A 7 -11.44 20.10 -67.95
C MET A 7 -10.02 19.53 -68.01
N GLN A 8 -9.60 18.71 -67.03
CA GLN A 8 -9.39 17.25 -67.20
C GLN A 8 -8.48 16.62 -66.13
N SER A 9 -8.98 15.47 -65.66
CA SER A 9 -8.34 14.24 -65.17
C SER A 9 -7.10 14.29 -64.28
N GLY A 10 -7.31 14.05 -62.98
CA GLY A 10 -6.28 13.60 -62.03
C GLY A 10 -6.92 12.96 -60.79
N LYS A 11 -6.35 11.85 -60.32
CA LYS A 11 -6.83 10.93 -59.26
C LYS A 11 -7.18 11.63 -57.91
N PRO A 12 -8.12 11.05 -57.13
CA PRO A 12 -8.76 11.69 -55.98
C PRO A 12 -7.82 11.99 -54.80
N THR A 13 -8.18 12.99 -53.99
CA THR A 13 -7.50 13.34 -52.73
C THR A 13 -8.28 12.82 -51.52
N LEU A 14 -7.54 12.56 -50.43
CA LEU A 14 -7.93 11.86 -49.19
C LEU A 14 -9.23 12.35 -48.48
N TRP A 15 -9.78 13.51 -48.87
CA TRP A 15 -11.04 14.03 -48.35
C TRP A 15 -12.29 13.40 -49.00
N GLU A 16 -12.19 12.82 -50.19
CA GLU A 16 -13.30 12.09 -50.83
C GLU A 16 -13.45 10.65 -50.29
N GLU A 17 -12.38 10.05 -49.76
CA GLU A 17 -12.47 8.76 -49.04
C GLU A 17 -13.12 8.90 -47.65
N LEU A 18 -12.96 10.05 -46.99
CA LEU A 18 -13.60 10.35 -45.70
C LEU A 18 -15.10 10.67 -45.83
N SER A 19 -15.55 11.15 -46.99
CA SER A 19 -16.99 11.30 -47.32
C SER A 19 -17.66 9.94 -47.58
N ASN A 20 -16.91 8.95 -48.07
CA ASN A 20 -17.44 7.62 -48.42
C ASN A 20 -17.66 6.70 -47.20
N PHE A 21 -17.25 7.11 -45.99
CA PHE A 21 -17.52 6.36 -44.76
C PHE A 21 -18.99 6.50 -44.27
N PHE A 22 -19.73 7.50 -44.76
CA PHE A 22 -21.14 7.77 -44.37
C PHE A 22 -22.20 7.30 -45.39
N VAL A 23 -21.78 6.52 -46.40
CA VAL A 23 -22.67 5.98 -47.45
C VAL A 23 -23.82 5.07 -46.93
N PRO A 24 -23.71 4.32 -45.82
CA PRO A 24 -24.84 3.54 -45.31
C PRO A 24 -26.01 4.40 -44.80
N LEU A 25 -25.73 5.63 -44.36
CA LEU A 25 -26.75 6.54 -43.82
C LEU A 25 -27.53 7.31 -44.90
N LYS A 26 -26.97 7.39 -46.11
CA LYS A 26 -27.61 8.07 -47.27
C LYS A 26 -28.50 7.11 -48.08
N PHE A 27 -28.33 5.81 -47.91
CA PHE A 27 -29.15 4.75 -48.53
C PHE A 27 -30.50 4.53 -47.81
N ILE A 28 -30.67 5.10 -46.61
CA ILE A 28 -31.89 4.96 -45.79
C ILE A 28 -32.95 6.03 -46.11
N ILE A 29 -32.64 7.05 -46.93
CA ILE A 29 -33.48 8.27 -47.03
C ILE A 29 -34.07 8.55 -48.43
N THR A 30 -33.83 7.73 -49.47
CA THR A 30 -34.40 8.01 -50.81
C THR A 30 -35.28 6.89 -51.34
N ASN A 31 -36.55 7.26 -51.56
CA ASN A 31 -37.69 6.53 -52.11
C ASN A 31 -37.39 5.43 -53.14
N GLU A 32 -37.95 4.25 -52.89
CA GLU A 32 -38.82 3.44 -53.78
C GLU A 32 -39.05 1.99 -53.27
N ASN A 33 -38.54 1.63 -52.08
CA ASN A 33 -38.81 0.32 -51.44
C ASN A 33 -39.66 0.40 -50.16
N PHE A 34 -40.41 1.49 -49.95
CA PHE A 34 -41.30 1.62 -48.79
C PHE A 34 -42.59 0.80 -48.94
N ASP A 35 -43.03 0.53 -50.19
CA ASP A 35 -44.22 -0.28 -50.46
C ASP A 35 -43.95 -1.80 -50.46
N SER A 36 -42.69 -2.23 -50.54
CA SER A 36 -42.32 -3.66 -50.37
C SER A 36 -42.11 -4.07 -48.91
N LEU A 37 -42.06 -3.10 -47.98
CA LEU A 37 -41.97 -3.35 -46.53
C LEU A 37 -43.32 -3.72 -45.90
N LEU A 38 -44.44 -3.48 -46.60
CA LEU A 38 -45.80 -3.70 -46.09
C LEU A 38 -46.37 -5.10 -46.41
N GLN A 39 -45.66 -5.95 -47.16
CA GLN A 39 -46.13 -7.29 -47.51
C GLN A 39 -45.51 -8.45 -46.69
N ASN A 40 -44.53 -8.18 -45.83
CA ASN A 40 -43.90 -9.22 -44.97
C ASN A 40 -44.01 -8.87 -43.47
N VAL A 41 -45.22 -8.54 -43.01
CA VAL A 41 -45.53 -8.52 -41.57
C VAL A 41 -45.79 -9.96 -41.12
N ASP A 42 -44.84 -10.53 -40.39
CA ASP A 42 -44.93 -11.88 -39.82
C ASP A 42 -46.12 -11.99 -38.85
N PHE A 43 -47.13 -12.78 -39.23
CA PHE A 43 -48.33 -13.07 -38.43
C PHE A 43 -48.00 -13.71 -37.05
N ASN A 44 -46.79 -14.25 -36.89
CA ASN A 44 -46.27 -14.80 -35.63
C ASN A 44 -45.87 -13.73 -34.59
N TYR A 45 -45.56 -12.51 -35.01
CA TYR A 45 -45.24 -11.43 -34.07
C TYR A 45 -46.50 -10.85 -33.43
N LEU A 46 -47.61 -10.83 -34.18
CA LEU A 46 -48.92 -10.38 -33.68
C LEU A 46 -49.56 -11.39 -32.71
N THR A 47 -49.40 -12.69 -32.97
CA THR A 47 -49.87 -13.75 -32.05
C THR A 47 -49.03 -13.83 -30.77
N ASN A 48 -47.72 -13.60 -30.84
CA ASN A 48 -46.88 -13.48 -29.65
C ASN A 48 -47.21 -12.22 -28.83
N ALA A 49 -47.43 -11.07 -29.47
CA ALA A 49 -47.84 -9.86 -28.77
C ALA A 49 -49.19 -10.04 -28.05
N MET A 50 -50.17 -10.70 -28.69
CA MET A 50 -51.45 -11.02 -28.04
C MET A 50 -51.32 -12.04 -26.90
N PHE A 51 -50.41 -13.01 -26.98
CA PHE A 51 -50.14 -13.97 -25.90
C PHE A 51 -49.52 -13.29 -24.66
N TRP A 52 -48.57 -12.37 -24.85
CA TRP A 52 -47.96 -11.60 -23.76
C TRP A 52 -48.90 -10.55 -23.15
N ILE A 53 -49.82 -9.99 -23.94
CA ILE A 53 -50.89 -9.10 -23.44
C ILE A 53 -51.91 -9.90 -22.61
N PHE A 54 -52.27 -11.12 -23.01
CA PHE A 54 -53.18 -11.99 -22.25
C PHE A 54 -52.57 -12.51 -20.93
N LEU A 55 -51.25 -12.70 -20.89
CA LEU A 55 -50.49 -13.04 -19.68
C LEU A 55 -50.40 -11.85 -18.71
N MET A 56 -50.27 -10.62 -19.22
CA MET A 56 -50.25 -9.39 -18.41
C MET A 56 -51.61 -9.09 -17.75
N PHE A 57 -52.73 -9.38 -18.42
CA PHE A 57 -54.07 -9.16 -17.86
C PHE A 57 -54.54 -10.24 -16.87
N SER A 58 -53.99 -11.46 -16.91
CA SER A 58 -54.39 -12.55 -15.99
C SER A 58 -53.62 -12.54 -14.66
N PHE A 59 -52.37 -12.05 -14.62
CA PHE A 59 -51.59 -11.92 -13.39
C PHE A 59 -51.78 -10.59 -12.65
N GLY A 60 -52.35 -9.57 -13.32
CA GLY A 60 -52.58 -8.25 -12.72
C GLY A 60 -53.53 -8.24 -11.53
N PHE A 61 -54.52 -9.13 -11.48
CA PHE A 61 -55.53 -9.12 -10.40
C PHE A 61 -55.08 -9.87 -9.14
N PHE A 62 -54.27 -10.92 -9.28
CA PHE A 62 -53.70 -11.64 -8.13
C PHE A 62 -52.51 -10.87 -7.51
N GLY A 63 -51.77 -10.11 -8.33
CA GLY A 63 -50.72 -9.20 -7.86
C GLY A 63 -51.27 -7.97 -7.12
N PHE A 64 -52.39 -7.41 -7.58
CA PHE A 64 -53.02 -6.25 -6.93
C PHE A 64 -53.71 -6.61 -5.60
N TYR A 65 -54.33 -7.80 -5.50
CA TYR A 65 -54.90 -8.30 -4.24
C TYR A 65 -53.81 -8.57 -3.18
N LYS A 66 -52.61 -9.00 -3.61
CA LYS A 66 -51.46 -9.23 -2.71
C LYS A 66 -50.69 -7.96 -2.35
N LEU A 67 -50.67 -6.96 -3.24
CA LEU A 67 -50.07 -5.64 -2.97
C LEU A 67 -50.82 -4.85 -1.89
N CYS A 68 -52.14 -5.03 -1.78
CA CYS A 68 -52.93 -4.38 -0.74
C CYS A 68 -52.82 -5.08 0.64
N GLU A 69 -52.34 -6.33 0.72
CA GLU A 69 -52.12 -7.05 1.99
C GLU A 69 -50.74 -6.78 2.62
N GLU A 70 -49.74 -6.33 1.84
CA GLU A 70 -48.41 -5.98 2.37
C GLU A 70 -48.36 -4.61 3.08
N GLY A 71 -49.50 -3.93 3.19
CA GLY A 71 -49.66 -2.65 3.91
C GLY A 71 -49.56 -2.73 5.44
N ASN A 72 -49.40 -3.92 6.03
CA ASN A 72 -48.99 -4.08 7.42
C ASN A 72 -47.62 -4.79 7.45
N ALA A 73 -46.55 -3.98 7.47
CA ALA A 73 -45.16 -4.40 7.53
C ALA A 73 -44.90 -5.32 8.74
N ASN A 74 -44.89 -6.63 8.53
CA ASN A 74 -44.53 -7.58 9.57
C ASN A 74 -43.00 -7.52 9.79
N LEU A 75 -42.56 -6.65 10.70
CA LEU A 75 -41.15 -6.43 11.07
C LEU A 75 -40.41 -7.76 11.30
N GLN A 76 -41.07 -8.75 11.90
CA GLN A 76 -40.52 -10.09 12.12
C GLN A 76 -40.18 -10.81 10.80
N LEU A 77 -40.98 -10.63 9.76
CA LEU A 77 -40.74 -11.20 8.44
C LEU A 77 -39.51 -10.55 7.78
N PHE A 78 -39.33 -9.24 7.93
CA PHE A 78 -38.11 -8.56 7.45
C PHE A 78 -36.86 -9.02 8.21
N ILE A 79 -36.94 -9.22 9.52
CA ILE A 79 -35.85 -9.80 10.32
C ILE A 79 -35.52 -11.22 9.83
N LYS A 80 -36.54 -12.06 9.62
CA LYS A 80 -36.35 -13.43 9.13
C LYS A 80 -35.73 -13.44 7.73
N LYS A 81 -36.18 -12.55 6.85
CA LYS A 81 -35.66 -12.37 5.49
C LYS A 81 -34.21 -11.87 5.48
N ALA A 82 -33.87 -10.92 6.35
CA ALA A 82 -32.50 -10.43 6.51
C ALA A 82 -31.56 -11.55 7.00
N ASN A 83 -31.99 -12.32 8.01
CA ASN A 83 -31.23 -13.46 8.53
C ASN A 83 -31.00 -14.54 7.46
N MET A 84 -32.01 -14.87 6.65
CA MET A 84 -31.89 -15.82 5.54
C MET A 84 -30.86 -15.37 4.50
N ASN A 85 -30.69 -14.06 4.32
CA ASN A 85 -29.72 -13.46 3.41
C ASN A 85 -28.40 -13.09 4.10
N GLY A 86 -28.14 -13.60 5.32
CA GLY A 86 -26.84 -13.44 5.98
C GLY A 86 -26.59 -12.10 6.68
N PHE A 87 -27.62 -11.26 6.86
CA PHE A 87 -27.56 -10.03 7.66
C PHE A 87 -28.07 -10.28 9.07
N SER A 88 -27.37 -9.77 10.09
CA SER A 88 -27.71 -9.96 11.50
C SER A 88 -28.63 -8.89 12.09
N VAL A 89 -28.61 -7.68 11.51
CA VAL A 89 -29.30 -6.49 12.02
C VAL A 89 -30.01 -5.80 10.85
N ILE A 90 -31.19 -5.24 11.12
CA ILE A 90 -31.94 -4.43 10.15
C ILE A 90 -32.09 -2.99 10.65
N ALA A 91 -32.02 -2.02 9.72
CA ALA A 91 -32.33 -0.64 10.01
C ALA A 91 -33.74 -0.32 9.47
N VAL A 92 -34.63 0.18 10.32
CA VAL A 92 -36.05 0.35 10.01
C VAL A 92 -36.52 1.72 10.50
N PRO A 93 -37.34 2.46 9.72
CA PRO A 93 -37.94 3.72 10.18
C PRO A 93 -38.79 3.49 11.43
N ILE A 94 -38.82 4.44 12.36
CA ILE A 94 -39.64 4.34 13.58
C ILE A 94 -41.16 4.28 13.29
N ASN A 95 -41.56 4.86 12.15
CA ASN A 95 -42.93 4.86 11.68
C ASN A 95 -43.05 3.93 10.47
N ALA A 96 -44.06 3.07 10.48
CA ALA A 96 -44.32 2.08 9.43
C ALA A 96 -44.73 2.73 8.10
N MET A 97 -45.23 3.97 8.13
CA MET A 97 -45.51 4.81 6.97
C MET A 97 -44.94 6.22 7.16
N GLU A 98 -44.25 6.72 6.14
CA GLU A 98 -43.75 8.11 6.09
C GLU A 98 -44.87 9.06 5.66
N ILE A 99 -45.79 9.37 6.57
CA ILE A 99 -46.79 10.43 6.35
C ILE A 99 -46.42 11.60 7.27
N PRO A 100 -46.38 12.86 6.78
CA PRO A 100 -46.17 14.03 7.63
C PRO A 100 -47.33 14.13 8.63
N GLN A 101 -47.04 13.84 9.90
CA GLN A 101 -48.03 13.91 10.95
C GLN A 101 -48.27 15.37 11.35
N GLU A 102 -49.49 15.86 11.13
CA GLU A 102 -49.89 17.18 11.61
C GLU A 102 -50.15 17.14 13.11
N PHE A 103 -49.32 17.81 13.90
CA PHE A 103 -49.64 18.13 15.28
C PHE A 103 -50.73 19.22 15.28
N ARG A 104 -52.01 18.81 15.30
CA ARG A 104 -53.11 19.68 15.74
C ARG A 104 -53.26 19.57 17.25
N GLN A 105 -53.68 20.67 17.86
CA GLN A 105 -53.72 20.94 19.29
C GLN A 105 -54.81 20.18 20.07
N GLU A 106 -55.15 18.96 19.65
CA GLU A 106 -56.11 18.09 20.33
C GLU A 106 -55.45 16.78 20.77
N SER A 107 -56.00 16.17 21.83
CA SER A 107 -55.55 14.90 22.39
C SER A 107 -55.26 13.88 21.29
N MET A 108 -54.02 13.35 21.24
CA MET A 108 -53.49 12.43 20.22
C MET A 108 -54.60 11.81 19.35
N ASN A 109 -54.70 12.25 18.09
CA ASN A 109 -55.67 11.67 17.17
C ASN A 109 -55.47 10.15 17.16
N LYS A 110 -56.56 9.37 17.26
CA LYS A 110 -56.49 7.89 17.25
C LYS A 110 -55.75 7.32 16.03
N THR A 111 -55.62 8.12 14.97
CA THR A 111 -54.83 7.81 13.77
C THR A 111 -53.32 7.75 14.05
N ASP A 112 -52.78 8.58 14.95
CA ASP A 112 -51.33 8.67 15.18
C ASP A 112 -50.74 7.40 15.83
N LEU A 113 -51.56 6.66 16.59
CA LEU A 113 -51.20 5.37 17.18
C LEU A 113 -51.07 4.24 16.15
N GLN A 114 -51.64 4.40 14.94
CA GLN A 114 -51.64 3.37 13.91
C GLN A 114 -50.35 3.36 13.07
N PHE A 115 -49.47 4.35 13.24
CA PHE A 115 -48.33 4.57 12.35
C PHE A 115 -46.97 4.15 12.92
N THR A 116 -46.89 3.70 14.18
CA THR A 116 -45.65 3.20 14.80
C THR A 116 -45.75 1.72 15.18
N TYR A 117 -44.60 1.06 15.34
CA TYR A 117 -44.54 -0.33 15.78
C TYR A 117 -44.91 -0.46 17.26
N SER A 118 -45.71 -1.48 17.60
CA SER A 118 -45.92 -1.86 18.99
C SER A 118 -44.65 -2.51 19.55
N ASP A 119 -44.30 -2.14 20.79
CA ASP A 119 -43.24 -2.75 21.59
C ASP A 119 -43.41 -4.28 21.72
N LEU A 120 -44.65 -4.77 21.81
CA LEU A 120 -45.00 -6.19 21.91
C LEU A 120 -44.60 -7.04 20.69
N LEU A 121 -44.25 -6.43 19.56
CA LEU A 121 -43.89 -7.16 18.34
C LEU A 121 -42.57 -7.93 18.47
N LEU A 122 -41.64 -7.46 19.29
CA LEU A 122 -40.35 -8.10 19.50
C LEU A 122 -40.01 -8.12 20.99
N THR A 123 -39.19 -9.08 21.39
CA THR A 123 -38.66 -9.08 22.75
C THR A 123 -37.67 -7.91 22.94
N THR A 124 -37.50 -7.43 24.18
CA THR A 124 -36.55 -6.35 24.50
C THR A 124 -35.13 -6.63 23.99
N ASN A 125 -34.70 -7.89 24.03
CA ASN A 125 -33.39 -8.29 23.51
C ASN A 125 -33.32 -8.18 21.99
N GLU A 126 -34.40 -8.51 21.27
CA GLU A 126 -34.45 -8.39 19.83
C GLU A 126 -34.51 -6.94 19.37
N TRP A 127 -35.25 -6.08 20.07
CA TRP A 127 -35.21 -4.64 19.85
C TRP A 127 -33.78 -4.12 20.01
N ASN A 128 -33.07 -4.46 21.09
CA ASN A 128 -31.71 -3.95 21.32
C ASN A 128 -30.64 -4.53 20.37
N SER A 129 -30.78 -5.78 19.92
CA SER A 129 -29.71 -6.49 19.19
C SER A 129 -29.93 -6.62 17.69
N LYS A 130 -31.17 -6.66 17.21
CA LYS A 130 -31.51 -6.95 15.80
C LYS A 130 -32.02 -5.73 15.03
N VAL A 131 -32.35 -4.63 15.69
CA VAL A 131 -32.98 -3.46 15.06
C VAL A 131 -32.17 -2.18 15.31
N ILE A 132 -32.02 -1.38 14.26
CA ILE A 132 -31.56 0.01 14.31
C ILE A 132 -32.77 0.87 13.94
N ILE A 133 -33.17 1.79 14.82
CA ILE A 133 -34.34 2.65 14.59
C ILE A 133 -33.91 3.89 13.82
N ILE A 134 -34.45 4.10 12.62
CA ILE A 134 -34.21 5.30 11.81
C ILE A 134 -35.30 6.33 12.13
N LEU A 135 -34.89 7.55 12.51
CA LEU A 135 -35.83 8.65 12.73
C LEU A 135 -36.37 9.17 11.40
N SER A 136 -37.58 9.74 11.43
CA SER A 136 -38.23 10.20 10.20
C SER A 136 -37.41 11.25 9.47
N ASP A 137 -37.27 11.02 8.17
CA ASP A 137 -36.63 11.90 7.21
C ASP A 137 -37.38 13.24 7.04
N SER A 138 -38.63 13.37 7.51
CA SER A 138 -39.40 14.62 7.43
C SER A 138 -39.04 15.67 8.49
N ILE A 139 -38.22 15.32 9.48
CA ILE A 139 -37.92 16.16 10.64
C ILE A 139 -36.86 17.22 10.26
N ASP A 140 -37.24 18.49 10.30
CA ASP A 140 -36.33 19.63 10.15
C ASP A 140 -36.48 20.63 11.30
N CYS A 141 -35.69 20.42 12.35
CA CYS A 141 -35.66 21.30 13.52
C CYS A 141 -34.96 22.64 13.25
N ASP A 142 -34.27 22.81 12.13
CA ASP A 142 -33.50 24.01 11.81
C ASP A 142 -34.13 24.82 10.66
N SER A 143 -35.36 24.47 10.28
CA SER A 143 -36.15 25.15 9.25
C SER A 143 -36.29 26.66 9.51
N SER A 144 -36.29 27.43 8.42
CA SER A 144 -36.54 28.87 8.45
C SER A 144 -37.98 29.20 8.83
N ASP A 145 -38.93 28.31 8.50
CA ASP A 145 -40.33 28.45 8.90
C ASP A 145 -40.50 28.09 10.39
N PRO A 146 -40.96 29.04 11.24
CA PRO A 146 -41.15 28.78 12.67
C PRO A 146 -42.19 27.69 12.97
N ILE A 147 -43.17 27.47 12.09
CA ILE A 147 -44.21 26.45 12.28
C ILE A 147 -43.62 25.07 12.07
N VAL A 148 -42.93 24.87 10.95
CA VAL A 148 -42.24 23.60 10.64
C VAL A 148 -41.22 23.30 11.73
N ARG A 149 -40.39 24.29 12.09
CA ARG A 149 -39.40 24.14 13.16
C ARG A 149 -40.01 23.64 14.47
N LYS A 150 -41.02 24.34 15.01
CA LYS A 150 -41.64 23.94 16.29
C LYS A 150 -42.27 22.56 16.22
N ARG A 151 -42.94 22.23 15.12
CA ARG A 151 -43.54 20.90 14.91
C ARG A 151 -42.48 19.81 14.85
N SER A 152 -41.40 20.02 14.09
CA SER A 152 -40.29 19.09 14.01
C SER A 152 -39.60 18.88 15.36
N GLU A 153 -39.49 19.91 16.21
CA GLU A 153 -38.98 19.74 17.59
C GLU A 153 -39.87 18.81 18.43
N GLU A 154 -41.19 18.94 18.31
CA GLU A 154 -42.14 18.12 19.06
C GLU A 154 -42.15 16.66 18.57
N ILE A 155 -42.16 16.46 17.24
CA ILE A 155 -42.07 15.14 16.61
C ILE A 155 -40.75 14.46 17.01
N LEU A 156 -39.63 15.17 16.95
CA LEU A 156 -38.34 14.63 17.35
C LEU A 156 -38.32 14.21 18.83
N LYS A 157 -38.85 15.04 19.73
CA LYS A 157 -38.93 14.71 21.17
C LYS A 157 -39.77 13.46 21.41
N ARG A 158 -40.88 13.31 20.68
CA ARG A 158 -41.74 12.13 20.76
C ARG A 158 -41.01 10.89 20.25
N ASP A 159 -40.44 10.96 19.05
CA ASP A 159 -39.82 9.81 18.39
C ASP A 159 -38.55 9.35 19.13
N VAL A 160 -37.72 10.27 19.64
CA VAL A 160 -36.57 9.94 20.51
C VAL A 160 -37.02 9.31 21.82
N SER A 161 -38.10 9.81 22.42
CA SER A 161 -38.67 9.23 23.64
C SER A 161 -39.23 7.83 23.39
N TRP A 162 -39.84 7.59 22.23
CA TRP A 162 -40.38 6.30 21.83
C TRP A 162 -39.28 5.30 21.49
N ALA A 163 -38.26 5.72 20.73
CA ALA A 163 -37.07 4.91 20.46
C ALA A 163 -36.37 4.49 21.78
N GLY A 164 -36.24 5.41 22.74
CA GLY A 164 -35.71 5.10 24.07
C GLY A 164 -36.60 4.24 24.96
N HIS A 165 -37.87 4.06 24.61
CA HIS A 165 -38.78 3.10 25.24
C HIS A 165 -38.64 1.71 24.64
N LEU A 166 -38.55 1.61 23.31
CA LEU A 166 -38.31 0.35 22.59
C LEU A 166 -36.91 -0.22 22.86
N GLN A 167 -35.90 0.66 22.95
CA GLN A 167 -34.50 0.30 23.10
C GLN A 167 -33.82 1.07 24.24
N CYS A 168 -33.43 0.36 25.31
CA CYS A 168 -32.70 0.97 26.42
C CYS A 168 -31.24 1.26 26.06
N SER A 169 -30.60 0.41 25.25
CA SER A 169 -29.18 0.51 24.87
C SER A 169 -28.95 0.22 23.38
N GLY A 170 -29.98 0.44 22.56
CA GLY A 170 -29.94 0.22 21.12
C GLY A 170 -29.37 1.40 20.34
N TYR A 171 -29.40 1.26 19.02
CA TYR A 171 -28.93 2.24 18.06
C TYR A 171 -30.10 3.01 17.44
N THR A 172 -30.08 4.33 17.59
CA THR A 172 -31.01 5.23 16.90
C THR A 172 -30.25 6.02 15.85
N MET A 173 -30.71 5.98 14.59
CA MET A 173 -30.08 6.61 13.45
C MET A 173 -30.81 7.89 13.03
N ILE A 174 -30.04 8.94 12.72
CA ILE A 174 -30.53 10.21 12.17
C ILE A 174 -29.64 10.68 11.03
N LYS A 175 -30.23 11.23 9.96
CA LYS A 175 -29.49 11.73 8.79
C LYS A 175 -29.28 13.25 8.84
N LEU A 176 -28.03 13.72 8.67
CA LEU A 176 -27.73 15.14 8.49
C LEU A 176 -27.82 15.51 7.00
N ARG A 177 -28.56 16.58 6.69
CA ARG A 177 -28.86 16.99 5.30
C ARG A 177 -28.19 18.29 4.86
N HIS A 178 -27.91 19.17 5.81
CA HIS A 178 -27.31 20.48 5.54
C HIS A 178 -26.40 20.91 6.68
N GLY A 179 -25.70 22.04 6.52
CA GLY A 179 -24.70 22.50 7.49
C GLY A 179 -25.23 23.13 8.79
N ASN A 180 -26.53 23.47 8.87
CA ASN A 180 -27.12 24.06 10.07
C ASN A 180 -27.99 23.05 10.83
N ASN A 181 -27.45 22.41 11.88
CA ASN A 181 -28.16 21.40 12.66
C ASN A 181 -28.09 21.69 14.17
N LEU A 182 -28.07 22.95 14.55
CA LEU A 182 -27.82 23.38 15.93
C LEU A 182 -29.03 23.10 16.83
N ASN A 183 -30.22 23.43 16.33
CA ASN A 183 -31.45 23.20 17.07
C ASN A 183 -31.76 21.69 17.16
N LEU A 184 -31.46 20.94 16.10
CA LEU A 184 -31.50 19.48 16.10
C LEU A 184 -30.64 18.90 17.23
N ALA A 185 -29.37 19.32 17.34
CA ALA A 185 -28.47 18.87 18.40
C ALA A 185 -29.02 19.19 19.80
N ARG A 186 -29.52 20.42 20.00
CA ARG A 186 -30.11 20.87 21.27
C ARG A 186 -31.29 20.01 21.72
N VAL A 187 -32.21 19.73 20.81
CA VAL A 187 -33.43 18.96 21.13
C VAL A 187 -33.11 17.50 21.38
N MET A 188 -32.20 16.93 20.57
CA MET A 188 -31.81 15.53 20.67
C MET A 188 -31.19 15.23 22.04
N LEU A 189 -30.27 16.07 22.52
CA LEU A 189 -29.49 15.81 23.73
C LEU A 189 -30.28 15.66 25.03
N GLN A 190 -31.48 16.23 25.11
CA GLN A 190 -32.21 16.33 26.37
C GLN A 190 -32.75 14.99 26.91
N LYS A 191 -32.82 13.93 26.09
CA LYS A 191 -33.59 12.70 26.43
C LYS A 191 -32.97 11.35 26.05
N ILE A 192 -31.68 11.28 25.73
CA ILE A 192 -31.09 10.08 25.09
C ILE A 192 -30.68 9.00 26.10
N LYS A 193 -31.24 7.80 25.96
CA LYS A 193 -30.86 6.60 26.73
C LYS A 193 -29.83 5.70 26.03
N GLY A 194 -29.78 5.67 24.69
CA GLY A 194 -28.93 4.78 23.87
C GLY A 194 -27.79 5.47 23.10
N VAL A 195 -27.27 4.76 22.08
CA VAL A 195 -26.23 5.27 21.15
C VAL A 195 -26.90 5.88 19.93
N ILE A 196 -26.41 7.03 19.49
CA ILE A 196 -26.92 7.71 18.30
C ILE A 196 -25.94 7.53 17.16
N LEU A 197 -26.47 7.03 16.06
CA LEU A 197 -25.82 6.91 14.77
C LEU A 197 -26.19 8.12 13.92
N VAL A 198 -25.24 9.04 13.73
CA VAL A 198 -25.41 10.20 12.87
C VAL A 198 -24.95 9.85 11.47
N GLN A 199 -25.90 9.64 10.56
CA GLN A 199 -25.65 9.37 9.16
C GLN A 199 -25.26 10.66 8.43
N VAL A 200 -24.07 10.66 7.85
CA VAL A 200 -23.51 11.79 7.09
C VAL A 200 -22.94 11.26 5.78
N PRO A 201 -23.21 11.90 4.63
CA PRO A 201 -22.60 11.49 3.38
C PRO A 201 -21.12 11.88 3.33
N LEU A 202 -20.30 11.05 2.70
CA LEU A 202 -18.85 11.31 2.55
C LEU A 202 -18.58 12.62 1.80
N TYR A 203 -19.42 12.91 0.80
CA TYR A 203 -19.44 14.16 0.04
C TYR A 203 -20.82 14.80 0.11
N ASN A 204 -20.91 16.11 -0.13
CA ASN A 204 -22.20 16.77 -0.23
C ASN A 204 -22.99 16.20 -1.42
N ALA A 205 -24.08 15.47 -1.13
CA ALA A 205 -24.92 14.84 -2.16
C ALA A 205 -25.54 15.88 -3.12
N ALA A 206 -25.75 17.12 -2.67
CA ALA A 206 -26.24 18.20 -3.52
C ALA A 206 -25.28 18.57 -4.65
N VAL A 207 -23.97 18.36 -4.47
CA VAL A 207 -22.96 18.58 -5.53
C VAL A 207 -23.18 17.62 -6.69
N ALA A 208 -23.35 16.33 -6.38
CA ALA A 208 -23.60 15.32 -7.41
C ALA A 208 -24.91 15.60 -8.16
N GLN A 209 -25.95 16.06 -7.47
CA GLN A 209 -27.22 16.45 -8.10
C GLN A 209 -27.09 17.73 -8.93
N ALA A 210 -26.27 18.69 -8.49
CA ALA A 210 -26.07 19.96 -9.17
C ALA A 210 -25.44 19.78 -10.57
N LEU A 211 -24.58 18.77 -10.75
CA LEU A 211 -23.99 18.44 -12.06
C LEU A 211 -25.04 18.09 -13.13
N TRP A 212 -26.20 17.55 -12.72
CA TRP A 212 -27.28 17.16 -13.63
C TRP A 212 -28.35 18.24 -13.80
N ARG A 213 -28.25 19.33 -13.03
CA ARG A 213 -29.21 20.44 -13.02
C ARG A 213 -28.75 21.58 -13.91
N ARG A 214 -29.55 21.90 -14.93
CA ARG A 214 -29.25 22.97 -15.89
C ARG A 214 -29.62 24.38 -15.40
N ASP A 215 -30.34 24.47 -14.29
CA ASP A 215 -30.86 25.71 -13.70
C ASP A 215 -29.90 26.36 -12.69
N LEU A 216 -28.78 25.69 -12.37
CA LEU A 216 -27.74 26.23 -11.48
C LEU A 216 -26.61 26.86 -12.29
N SER A 217 -26.16 28.06 -11.89
CA SER A 217 -24.96 28.68 -12.43
C SER A 217 -23.70 27.97 -11.93
N GLU A 218 -22.58 28.12 -12.64
CA GLU A 218 -21.28 27.59 -12.20
C GLU A 218 -20.88 28.09 -10.81
N GLU A 219 -21.21 29.34 -10.47
CA GLU A 219 -21.00 29.91 -9.13
C GLU A 219 -21.77 29.16 -8.04
N ASN A 220 -23.04 28.79 -8.29
CA ASN A 220 -23.83 28.01 -7.35
C ASN A 220 -23.24 26.60 -7.12
N VAL A 221 -22.70 25.98 -8.17
CA VAL A 221 -22.02 24.67 -8.07
C VAL A 221 -20.72 24.80 -7.27
N LEU A 222 -19.96 25.88 -7.47
CA LEU A 222 -18.76 26.18 -6.70
C LEU A 222 -19.07 26.42 -5.21
N ASP A 223 -20.16 27.12 -4.90
CA ASP A 223 -20.59 27.34 -3.52
C ASP A 223 -21.07 26.05 -2.84
N LEU A 224 -21.74 25.15 -3.56
CA LEU A 224 -22.07 23.81 -3.05
C LEU A 224 -20.81 22.96 -2.82
N ASN A 225 -19.80 23.07 -3.67
CA ASN A 225 -18.51 22.41 -3.50
C ASN A 225 -17.72 22.92 -2.30
N ARG A 226 -17.91 24.18 -1.90
CA ARG A 226 -17.34 24.75 -0.67
C ARG A 226 -17.99 24.21 0.61
N GLN A 227 -19.20 23.65 0.51
CA GLN A 227 -19.91 23.09 1.65
C GLN A 227 -19.43 21.66 1.95
N ASP A 228 -18.57 21.55 2.96
CA ASP A 228 -17.99 20.29 3.41
C ASP A 228 -18.92 19.54 4.38
N ALA A 229 -19.25 18.28 4.06
CA ALA A 229 -20.09 17.43 4.89
C ALA A 229 -19.44 17.13 6.27
N TRP A 230 -18.10 17.14 6.36
CA TRP A 230 -17.42 16.99 7.64
C TRP A 230 -17.69 18.19 8.57
N GLN A 231 -17.82 19.40 8.03
CA GLN A 231 -18.18 20.57 8.83
C GLN A 231 -19.62 20.47 9.38
N TRP A 232 -20.52 19.77 8.69
CA TRP A 232 -21.89 19.53 9.19
C TRP A 232 -21.86 18.67 10.45
N TRP A 233 -21.09 17.56 10.40
CA TRP A 233 -20.81 16.72 11.56
C TRP A 233 -20.11 17.51 12.67
N ASN A 234 -19.07 18.26 12.33
CA ASN A 234 -18.28 19.02 13.29
C ASN A 234 -19.14 20.03 14.05
N ARG A 235 -19.99 20.81 13.36
CA ARG A 235 -20.91 21.75 14.01
C ARG A 235 -21.94 21.03 14.89
N PHE A 236 -22.51 19.93 14.40
CA PHE A 236 -23.49 19.14 15.14
C PHE A 236 -22.90 18.59 16.45
N ARG A 237 -21.72 17.95 16.40
CA ARG A 237 -21.07 17.42 17.61
C ARG A 237 -20.59 18.51 18.56
N CYS A 238 -20.17 19.67 18.07
CA CYS A 238 -19.75 20.80 18.89
C CYS A 238 -20.94 21.36 19.67
N ALA A 239 -22.09 21.53 19.00
CA ALA A 239 -23.34 21.88 19.66
C ALA A 239 -23.78 20.81 20.68
N ALA A 240 -23.33 19.57 20.47
CA ALA A 240 -23.58 18.45 21.35
C ALA A 240 -22.52 18.18 22.42
N ASP A 241 -21.61 19.12 22.66
CA ASP A 241 -20.50 19.02 23.62
C ASP A 241 -19.71 17.69 23.52
N PHE A 242 -19.53 17.18 22.31
CA PHE A 242 -18.77 15.96 22.03
C PHE A 242 -19.24 14.73 22.82
N ASP A 243 -20.55 14.58 23.04
CA ASP A 243 -21.12 13.43 23.76
C ASP A 243 -20.63 12.10 23.17
N ILE A 244 -20.10 11.21 24.03
CA ILE A 244 -19.57 9.91 23.61
C ILE A 244 -20.69 8.98 23.10
N LYS A 245 -21.96 9.26 23.36
CA LYS A 245 -23.08 8.51 22.76
C LYS A 245 -23.22 8.75 21.26
N LEU A 246 -22.63 9.82 20.73
CA LEU A 246 -22.65 10.09 19.30
C LEU A 246 -21.60 9.27 18.56
N ARG A 247 -22.03 8.65 17.47
CA ARG A 247 -21.21 7.86 16.55
C ARG A 247 -21.53 8.25 15.12
N VAL A 248 -20.55 8.20 14.24
CA VAL A 248 -20.73 8.53 12.83
C VAL A 248 -21.10 7.27 12.04
N VAL A 249 -22.08 7.42 11.16
CA VAL A 249 -22.36 6.47 10.09
C VAL A 249 -22.09 7.16 8.76
N LEU A 250 -21.09 6.68 8.03
CA LEU A 250 -20.64 7.35 6.81
C LEU A 250 -21.33 6.74 5.60
N GLU A 251 -22.09 7.54 4.84
CA GLU A 251 -22.74 7.11 3.61
C GLU A 251 -21.80 7.34 2.42
N PHE A 252 -21.55 6.28 1.64
CA PHE A 252 -20.78 6.39 0.41
C PHE A 252 -21.67 6.96 -0.70
N ASN A 253 -21.09 7.82 -1.54
CA ASN A 253 -21.74 8.42 -2.70
C ASN A 253 -21.14 7.92 -4.02
N GLU A 254 -21.91 7.93 -5.11
CA GLU A 254 -21.52 7.45 -6.44
C GLU A 254 -20.53 8.39 -7.15
N ILE A 255 -19.35 8.57 -6.56
CA ILE A 255 -18.24 9.34 -7.17
C ILE A 255 -17.19 8.34 -7.67
N GLU A 256 -16.68 8.59 -8.88
CA GLU A 256 -15.72 7.69 -9.56
C GLU A 256 -14.38 7.61 -8.83
N GLU A 257 -13.85 8.74 -8.34
CA GLU A 257 -12.56 8.78 -7.64
C GLU A 257 -12.64 9.57 -6.31
N PRO A 258 -12.73 8.88 -5.17
CA PRO A 258 -12.73 9.50 -3.85
C PRO A 258 -11.34 10.00 -3.43
N ASN A 259 -11.25 11.26 -3.01
CA ASN A 259 -10.05 11.87 -2.46
C ASN A 259 -9.65 11.22 -1.12
N LEU A 260 -8.44 10.66 -1.08
CA LEU A 260 -7.88 9.98 0.08
C LEU A 260 -7.70 10.90 1.30
N ASP A 261 -7.39 12.19 1.10
CA ASP A 261 -7.19 13.12 2.22
C ASP A 261 -8.49 13.34 3.00
N ILE A 262 -9.64 13.42 2.31
CA ILE A 262 -10.97 13.52 2.91
C ILE A 262 -11.28 12.25 3.69
N VAL A 263 -11.03 11.08 3.09
CA VAL A 263 -11.24 9.78 3.74
C VAL A 263 -10.38 9.65 5.00
N HIS A 264 -9.10 10.01 4.92
CA HIS A 264 -8.19 9.98 6.06
C HIS A 264 -8.64 10.91 7.19
N ARG A 265 -9.21 12.07 6.89
CA ARG A 265 -9.81 12.96 7.90
C ARG A 265 -10.96 12.27 8.62
N TRP A 266 -11.84 11.58 7.89
CA TRP A 266 -12.91 10.78 8.48
C TRP A 266 -12.40 9.60 9.33
N LEU A 267 -11.24 9.02 9.03
CA LEU A 267 -10.67 7.97 9.88
C LEU A 267 -10.33 8.46 11.31
N GLY A 268 -10.17 9.77 11.53
CA GLY A 268 -10.00 10.36 12.86
C GLY A 268 -11.30 10.46 13.70
N GLU A 269 -12.45 10.15 13.09
CA GLU A 269 -13.78 10.27 13.68
C GLU A 269 -14.26 8.97 14.33
N PRO A 270 -15.23 9.01 15.27
CA PRO A 270 -15.78 7.81 15.91
C PRO A 270 -16.81 7.12 14.98
N ILE A 271 -16.32 6.52 13.90
CA ILE A 271 -17.13 5.80 12.91
C ILE A 271 -17.53 4.43 13.44
N GLU A 272 -18.83 4.16 13.48
CA GLU A 272 -19.41 2.88 13.92
C GLU A 272 -19.83 2.01 12.73
N ALA A 273 -20.35 2.65 11.67
CA ALA A 273 -20.77 1.95 10.46
C ALA A 273 -20.52 2.76 9.17
N VAL A 274 -20.47 2.06 8.05
CA VAL A 274 -20.49 2.63 6.71
C VAL A 274 -21.74 2.14 5.99
N VAL A 275 -22.47 3.06 5.36
CA VAL A 275 -23.61 2.76 4.50
C VAL A 275 -23.14 2.69 3.05
N ILE A 276 -23.33 1.53 2.41
CA ILE A 276 -23.02 1.31 1.00
C ILE A 276 -24.34 1.14 0.25
N PRO A 277 -24.70 2.05 -0.66
CA PRO A 277 -25.82 1.86 -1.57
C PRO A 277 -25.62 0.65 -2.49
N SER A 278 -26.68 -0.13 -2.70
CA SER A 278 -26.68 -1.29 -3.62
C SER A 278 -26.38 -0.89 -5.07
N THR A 279 -26.64 0.37 -5.42
CA THR A 279 -26.37 0.94 -6.75
C THR A 279 -24.88 1.07 -7.08
N MET A 280 -24.00 1.06 -6.06
CA MET A 280 -22.54 1.11 -6.25
C MET A 280 -21.93 -0.18 -6.78
N PHE A 281 -22.65 -1.30 -6.67
CA PHE A 281 -22.12 -2.59 -7.07
C PHE A 281 -22.27 -2.79 -8.58
N THR A 282 -21.13 -2.85 -9.25
CA THR A 282 -21.06 -3.26 -10.66
C THR A 282 -21.10 -4.78 -10.76
N ARG A 283 -21.73 -5.30 -11.82
CA ARG A 283 -21.78 -6.75 -12.04
C ARG A 283 -20.61 -7.19 -12.91
N ASP A 284 -19.94 -8.26 -12.49
CA ASP A 284 -18.90 -8.89 -13.30
C ASP A 284 -19.51 -9.67 -14.49
N CYS A 285 -18.65 -10.24 -15.34
CA CYS A 285 -19.09 -11.08 -16.47
C CYS A 285 -19.83 -12.36 -16.03
N GLN A 286 -19.74 -12.74 -14.76
CA GLN A 286 -20.45 -13.86 -14.14
C GLN A 286 -21.70 -13.40 -13.38
N ASN A 287 -22.07 -12.12 -13.50
CA ASN A 287 -23.22 -11.48 -12.87
C ASN A 287 -23.14 -11.38 -11.33
N ASN A 288 -21.95 -11.48 -10.73
CA ASN A 288 -21.71 -11.25 -9.31
C ASN A 288 -21.49 -9.75 -9.01
N PRO A 289 -22.01 -9.23 -7.88
CA PRO A 289 -21.79 -7.84 -7.49
C PRO A 289 -20.35 -7.62 -7.01
N SER A 290 -19.73 -6.55 -7.49
CA SER A 290 -18.38 -6.13 -7.12
C SER A 290 -18.29 -4.60 -7.03
N LEU A 291 -17.56 -4.09 -6.04
CA LEU A 291 -17.23 -2.67 -5.95
C LEU A 291 -16.04 -2.34 -6.85
N SER A 292 -15.95 -1.10 -7.31
CA SER A 292 -14.74 -0.63 -8.03
C SER A 292 -13.48 -0.77 -7.19
N GLU A 293 -12.31 -0.85 -7.84
CA GLU A 293 -11.02 -0.99 -7.14
C GLU A 293 -10.72 0.18 -6.17
N ALA A 294 -11.14 1.40 -6.53
CA ALA A 294 -10.99 2.58 -5.67
C ALA A 294 -11.81 2.44 -4.37
N TRP A 295 -13.08 2.05 -4.49
CA TRP A 295 -13.97 1.82 -3.34
C TRP A 295 -13.56 0.60 -2.51
N GLN A 296 -12.99 -0.44 -3.12
CA GLN A 296 -12.38 -1.56 -2.39
C GLN A 296 -11.22 -1.08 -1.52
N LYS A 297 -10.31 -0.25 -2.05
CA LYS A 297 -9.19 0.32 -1.28
C LYS A 297 -9.68 1.14 -0.09
N ILE A 298 -10.73 1.92 -0.26
CA ILE A 298 -11.33 2.70 0.85
C ILE A 298 -12.00 1.81 1.88
N LEU A 299 -12.77 0.82 1.44
CA LEU A 299 -13.42 -0.13 2.33
C LEU A 299 -12.40 -0.86 3.20
N LEU A 300 -11.20 -1.17 2.67
CA LEU A 300 -10.11 -1.75 3.47
C LEU A 300 -9.67 -0.86 4.64
N HIS A 301 -9.62 0.46 4.47
CA HIS A 301 -9.26 1.37 5.56
C HIS A 301 -10.30 1.33 6.69
N PHE A 302 -11.60 1.28 6.35
CA PHE A 302 -12.67 1.17 7.35
C PHE A 302 -12.74 -0.22 7.99
N LEU A 303 -12.46 -1.28 7.23
CA LEU A 303 -12.37 -2.62 7.79
C LEU A 303 -11.22 -2.75 8.80
N GLN A 304 -10.07 -2.11 8.59
CA GLN A 304 -8.98 -2.07 9.58
C GLN A 304 -9.41 -1.47 10.93
N LEU A 305 -10.43 -0.60 10.93
CA LEU A 305 -11.04 -0.02 12.13
C LEU A 305 -12.16 -0.89 12.72
N ASN A 306 -12.44 -2.07 12.16
CA ASN A 306 -13.52 -2.97 12.53
C ASN A 306 -14.93 -2.34 12.44
N VAL A 307 -15.11 -1.42 11.48
CA VAL A 307 -16.38 -0.73 11.24
C VAL A 307 -17.44 -1.69 10.67
N ASN A 308 -18.69 -1.52 11.10
CA ASN A 308 -19.83 -2.30 10.59
C ASN A 308 -20.25 -1.82 9.20
N ILE A 309 -20.83 -2.70 8.38
CA ILE A 309 -21.28 -2.36 7.03
C ILE A 309 -22.80 -2.47 6.97
N ILE A 310 -23.47 -1.41 6.54
CA ILE A 310 -24.91 -1.34 6.31
C ILE A 310 -25.12 -1.27 4.80
N LEU A 311 -25.88 -2.22 4.24
CA LEU A 311 -26.24 -2.21 2.83
C LEU A 311 -27.58 -1.46 2.67
N ALA A 312 -27.56 -0.32 1.97
CA ALA A 312 -28.78 0.41 1.63
C ALA A 312 -29.32 -0.12 0.29
N THR A 313 -30.56 -0.60 0.27
CA THR A 313 -31.16 -1.23 -0.91
C THR A 313 -32.28 -0.37 -1.48
N ALA A 314 -32.29 -0.15 -2.80
CA ALA A 314 -33.43 0.48 -3.45
C ALA A 314 -34.69 -0.39 -3.38
N ALA A 315 -35.87 0.25 -3.33
CA ALA A 315 -37.15 -0.43 -3.33
C ALA A 315 -37.29 -1.34 -4.58
N GLY A 316 -37.60 -2.63 -4.37
CA GLY A 316 -37.76 -3.62 -5.45
C GLY A 316 -36.55 -4.53 -5.73
N ALA A 317 -35.49 -4.49 -4.92
CA ALA A 317 -34.35 -5.40 -5.10
C ALA A 317 -34.73 -6.89 -4.89
N ASN A 318 -34.46 -7.73 -5.89
CA ASN A 318 -34.74 -9.17 -5.85
C ASN A 318 -33.97 -9.88 -4.73
N ASN A 319 -34.62 -10.79 -3.99
CA ASN A 319 -34.04 -11.52 -2.85
C ASN A 319 -32.71 -12.22 -3.18
N GLY A 320 -32.57 -12.77 -4.39
CA GLY A 320 -31.34 -13.42 -4.85
C GLY A 320 -30.14 -12.47 -4.92
N SER A 321 -30.37 -11.17 -5.18
CA SER A 321 -29.29 -10.18 -5.23
C SER A 321 -28.73 -9.87 -3.84
N LEU A 322 -29.55 -9.80 -2.79
CA LEU A 322 -29.12 -9.40 -1.44
C LEU A 322 -28.09 -10.38 -0.85
N LYS A 323 -28.32 -11.68 -1.03
CA LYS A 323 -27.39 -12.72 -0.57
C LYS A 323 -26.05 -12.65 -1.31
N LEU A 324 -26.06 -12.36 -2.62
CA LEU A 324 -24.82 -12.19 -3.38
C LEU A 324 -23.99 -11.01 -2.86
N HIS A 325 -24.64 -9.89 -2.52
CA HIS A 325 -23.95 -8.74 -1.91
C HIS A 325 -23.37 -9.08 -0.52
N SER A 326 -24.13 -9.79 0.33
CA SER A 326 -23.63 -10.20 1.65
C SER A 326 -22.45 -11.16 1.55
N ASP A 327 -22.50 -12.11 0.61
CA ASP A 327 -21.46 -13.10 0.39
C ASP A 327 -20.18 -12.43 -0.13
N TYR A 328 -20.31 -11.46 -1.05
CA TYR A 328 -19.18 -10.62 -1.50
C TYR A 328 -18.53 -9.87 -0.34
N LEU A 329 -19.30 -9.15 0.47
CA LEU A 329 -18.76 -8.36 1.59
C LEU A 329 -18.12 -9.24 2.67
N ARG A 330 -18.70 -10.42 2.94
CA ARG A 330 -18.14 -11.38 3.89
C ARG A 330 -16.83 -11.98 3.38
N ASN A 331 -16.80 -12.42 2.12
CA ASN A 331 -15.58 -12.92 1.48
C ASN A 331 -14.49 -11.84 1.47
N PHE A 332 -14.85 -10.60 1.13
CA PHE A 332 -13.93 -9.46 1.17
C PHE A 332 -13.35 -9.26 2.58
N ARG A 333 -14.18 -9.34 3.63
CA ARG A 333 -13.71 -9.29 5.01
C ARG A 333 -12.76 -10.44 5.35
N ASP A 334 -13.09 -11.67 4.94
CA ASP A 334 -12.31 -12.87 5.27
C ASP A 334 -10.94 -12.90 4.57
N VAL A 335 -10.87 -12.53 3.29
CA VAL A 335 -9.61 -12.41 2.52
C VAL A 335 -8.64 -11.41 3.16
N HIS A 336 -9.18 -10.39 3.82
CA HIS A 336 -8.40 -9.31 4.43
C HIS A 336 -8.25 -9.43 5.96
N LYS A 337 -8.80 -10.49 6.58
CA LYS A 337 -8.75 -10.76 8.02
C LYS A 337 -7.36 -11.05 8.57
N ASP A 338 -6.50 -11.71 7.79
CA ASP A 338 -5.13 -12.03 8.22
C ASP A 338 -4.22 -10.78 8.30
N ALA A 339 -4.54 -9.71 7.58
CA ALA A 339 -3.88 -8.42 7.74
C ALA A 339 -4.27 -7.73 9.07
N GLN A 340 -5.48 -8.00 9.60
CA GLN A 340 -5.95 -7.50 10.90
C GLN A 340 -5.38 -8.29 12.07
N ARG A 341 -5.24 -9.63 11.98
CA ARG A 341 -4.68 -10.46 13.07
C ARG A 341 -3.23 -10.10 13.44
N LEU A 342 -2.42 -9.68 12.47
CA LEU A 342 -1.07 -9.16 12.72
C LEU A 342 -1.06 -7.83 13.49
N GLN A 343 -2.16 -7.08 13.47
CA GLN A 343 -2.33 -5.80 14.15
C GLN A 343 -3.09 -5.92 15.48
N ASP A 344 -3.98 -6.90 15.66
CA ASP A 344 -4.64 -7.13 16.96
C ASP A 344 -3.67 -7.68 18.02
N SER A 345 -2.60 -8.37 17.61
CA SER A 345 -1.44 -8.60 18.49
C SER A 345 -0.76 -7.30 18.96
N ASP A 346 -0.92 -6.19 18.22
CA ASP A 346 -0.47 -4.87 18.65
C ASP A 346 -1.44 -4.15 19.61
N ASP A 347 -2.65 -4.67 19.84
CA ASP A 347 -3.57 -4.17 20.86
C ASP A 347 -3.33 -4.84 22.22
N ILE A 348 -2.88 -6.11 22.26
CA ILE A 348 -2.37 -6.76 23.49
C ILE A 348 -1.12 -6.03 24.02
N ARG A 349 -0.36 -5.38 23.12
CA ARG A 349 0.82 -4.55 23.39
C ARG A 349 0.56 -3.36 24.35
N LYS A 350 -0.70 -3.01 24.65
CA LYS A 350 -1.08 -1.69 25.20
C LYS A 350 -1.53 -1.67 26.65
N THR A 351 -1.91 -2.80 27.24
CA THR A 351 -2.46 -2.80 28.60
C THR A 351 -1.40 -2.72 29.71
N GLN A 352 -0.10 -2.69 29.37
CA GLN A 352 0.96 -3.03 30.35
C GLN A 352 2.25 -2.18 30.29
N SER A 353 2.25 -0.95 29.78
CA SER A 353 3.47 -0.12 29.72
C SER A 353 3.53 0.96 30.81
N SER A 354 3.94 0.57 32.01
CA SER A 354 4.65 1.45 32.95
C SER A 354 5.60 0.59 33.81
N PRO A 355 6.87 0.42 33.40
CA PRO A 355 7.82 -0.44 34.09
C PRO A 355 8.23 0.06 35.47
N LEU A 356 7.91 1.30 35.85
CA LEU A 356 8.29 1.85 37.15
C LEU A 356 7.42 1.35 38.32
N TYR A 357 6.19 0.86 38.06
CA TYR A 357 5.24 0.55 39.14
C TYR A 357 4.56 -0.84 39.06
N GLY A 358 4.88 -1.68 38.06
CA GLY A 358 4.25 -2.99 37.92
C GLY A 358 5.19 -4.06 37.36
N ASN A 359 5.29 -5.18 38.06
CA ASN A 359 5.94 -6.40 37.56
C ASN A 359 5.26 -6.87 36.26
N PHE A 360 6.03 -7.16 35.21
CA PHE A 360 5.52 -7.69 33.95
C PHE A 360 5.03 -9.14 34.10
N ASP A 361 3.89 -9.46 33.48
CA ASP A 361 3.36 -10.82 33.42
C ASP A 361 4.13 -11.69 32.42
N CYS A 362 4.31 -12.98 32.76
CA CYS A 362 5.08 -13.94 31.95
C CYS A 362 4.57 -14.09 30.52
N GLN A 363 3.26 -13.92 30.30
CA GLN A 363 2.57 -14.13 29.02
C GLN A 363 2.86 -13.01 28.00
N ALA A 364 3.04 -11.77 28.47
CA ALA A 364 3.35 -10.64 27.59
C ALA A 364 4.73 -10.81 26.93
N HIS A 365 5.74 -11.18 27.71
CA HIS A 365 7.10 -11.39 27.24
C HIS A 365 7.22 -12.50 26.17
N GLU A 366 6.49 -13.62 26.31
CA GLU A 366 6.60 -14.74 25.36
C GLU A 366 6.08 -14.37 23.95
N ILE A 367 5.09 -13.48 23.89
CA ILE A 367 4.57 -12.91 22.64
C ILE A 367 5.58 -11.93 22.02
N PHE A 368 6.28 -11.14 22.84
CA PHE A 368 7.36 -10.24 22.39
C PHE A 368 8.56 -11.00 21.80
N GLU A 369 8.90 -12.16 22.36
CA GLU A 369 10.11 -12.91 21.99
C GLU A 369 9.95 -13.78 20.74
N LYS A 370 8.79 -14.42 20.53
CA LYS A 370 8.62 -15.43 19.47
C LYS A 370 8.63 -14.91 18.02
N LYS A 371 8.50 -13.60 17.77
CA LYS A 371 8.33 -13.06 16.39
C LYS A 371 8.99 -11.71 16.10
N SER A 372 9.86 -11.20 16.97
CA SER A 372 10.35 -9.83 16.83
C SER A 372 11.66 -9.75 16.04
N MET A 373 11.60 -9.18 14.83
CA MET A 373 12.77 -8.76 14.03
C MET A 373 13.76 -7.87 14.80
N LYS A 374 13.32 -7.28 15.93
CA LYS A 374 14.12 -6.42 16.80
C LYS A 374 15.43 -7.08 17.27
N TYR A 375 15.35 -8.30 17.78
CA TYR A 375 16.52 -8.99 18.36
C TYR A 375 17.54 -9.41 17.30
N GLU A 376 17.07 -9.61 16.06
CA GLU A 376 17.93 -9.82 14.89
C GLU A 376 18.73 -8.54 14.55
N PHE A 377 18.09 -7.36 14.61
CA PHE A 377 18.82 -6.09 14.43
C PHE A 377 19.87 -5.86 15.52
N TYR A 378 19.56 -6.13 16.79
CA TYR A 378 20.55 -6.06 17.86
C TYR A 378 21.70 -7.06 17.64
N GLN A 379 21.40 -8.31 17.28
CA GLN A 379 22.42 -9.31 16.99
C GLN A 379 23.35 -8.87 15.85
N ASN A 380 22.78 -8.34 14.75
CA ASN A 380 23.56 -7.85 13.62
C ASN A 380 24.42 -6.62 13.99
N ALA A 381 23.87 -5.70 14.79
CA ALA A 381 24.61 -4.53 15.28
C ALA A 381 25.80 -4.95 16.17
N ILE A 382 25.57 -5.88 17.12
CA ILE A 382 26.62 -6.41 18.00
C ILE A 382 27.68 -7.13 17.16
N ALA A 383 27.28 -7.95 16.18
CA ALA A 383 28.21 -8.66 15.30
C ALA A 383 29.10 -7.67 14.51
N ALA A 384 28.51 -6.60 13.97
CA ALA A 384 29.27 -5.55 13.27
C ALA A 384 30.28 -4.86 14.20
N ALA A 385 29.87 -4.49 15.41
CA ALA A 385 30.77 -3.87 16.38
C ALA A 385 31.91 -4.79 16.82
N LEU A 386 31.66 -6.10 16.96
CA LEU A 386 32.70 -7.08 17.28
C LEU A 386 33.74 -7.22 16.16
N ILE A 387 33.30 -7.19 14.90
CA ILE A 387 34.19 -7.26 13.73
C ILE A 387 35.04 -5.99 13.61
N ASP A 388 34.45 -4.83 13.88
CA ASP A 388 35.15 -3.55 13.78
C ASP A 388 36.16 -3.35 14.92
N ARG A 389 35.88 -3.85 16.12
CA ARG A 389 36.74 -3.68 17.30
C ARG A 389 37.89 -4.69 17.37
N VAL A 390 37.66 -5.92 16.91
CA VAL A 390 38.65 -7.01 16.92
C VAL A 390 38.95 -7.43 15.49
N SER A 391 40.13 -7.04 15.02
CA SER A 391 40.63 -7.44 13.71
C SER A 391 40.85 -8.95 13.65
N ASP A 392 40.85 -9.54 12.46
CA ASP A 392 41.00 -11.00 12.31
C ASP A 392 42.36 -11.56 12.80
N GLN A 393 43.30 -10.70 13.18
CA GLN A 393 44.60 -11.08 13.72
C GLN A 393 44.59 -11.16 15.26
N GLU A 394 43.66 -10.45 15.92
CA GLU A 394 43.59 -10.32 17.38
C GLU A 394 42.51 -11.22 18.01
N ILE A 395 41.94 -12.16 17.24
CA ILE A 395 40.77 -12.97 17.66
C ILE A 395 41.04 -13.75 18.94
N ASP A 396 42.24 -14.32 19.07
CA ASP A 396 42.59 -15.18 20.21
C ASP A 396 43.08 -14.39 21.42
N ASP A 397 43.62 -13.20 21.21
CA ASP A 397 44.29 -12.40 22.25
C ASP A 397 43.34 -11.38 22.89
N LYS A 398 42.35 -10.88 22.15
CA LYS A 398 41.51 -9.76 22.59
C LYS A 398 40.12 -10.20 23.03
N LEU A 399 39.87 -10.12 24.34
CA LEU A 399 38.56 -10.30 24.94
C LEU A 399 37.74 -9.00 24.84
N THR A 400 36.52 -9.08 24.31
CA THR A 400 35.57 -7.95 24.30
C THR A 400 34.54 -8.10 25.42
N VAL A 401 34.42 -7.08 26.26
CA VAL A 401 33.46 -7.02 27.37
C VAL A 401 32.16 -6.38 26.89
N ILE A 402 31.07 -7.14 26.89
CA ILE A 402 29.72 -6.68 26.55
C ILE A 402 28.92 -6.54 27.85
N MET A 403 28.39 -5.34 28.13
CA MET A 403 27.48 -5.11 29.24
C MET A 403 26.06 -4.93 28.72
N ILE A 404 25.15 -5.75 29.23
CA ILE A 404 23.72 -5.69 28.90
C ILE A 404 22.98 -5.08 30.09
N LEU A 405 22.45 -3.90 29.82
CA LEU A 405 21.71 -3.07 30.75
C LEU A 405 20.20 -3.35 30.60
N GLY A 406 19.59 -3.97 31.60
CA GLY A 406 18.16 -4.31 31.61
C GLY A 406 17.87 -5.49 30.68
N ALA A 407 18.46 -6.65 30.97
CA ALA A 407 18.36 -7.82 30.12
C ALA A 407 16.97 -8.47 30.09
N GLY A 408 16.08 -8.12 31.03
CA GLY A 408 14.74 -8.71 31.12
C GLY A 408 14.83 -10.23 31.24
N LYS A 409 14.17 -10.97 30.35
CA LYS A 409 14.24 -12.44 30.32
C LYS A 409 15.48 -13.01 29.63
N GLY A 410 16.35 -12.18 29.03
CA GLY A 410 17.63 -12.62 28.47
C GLY A 410 17.70 -12.71 26.94
N SER A 411 16.72 -12.19 26.20
CA SER A 411 16.74 -12.24 24.72
C SER A 411 17.93 -11.49 24.11
N LEU A 412 18.29 -10.32 24.67
CA LEU A 412 19.51 -9.60 24.26
C LEU A 412 20.79 -10.37 24.56
N VAL A 413 20.81 -11.12 25.67
CA VAL A 413 21.94 -11.97 26.04
C VAL A 413 22.12 -13.04 24.97
N HIS A 414 21.04 -13.69 24.55
CA HIS A 414 21.07 -14.62 23.42
C HIS A 414 21.56 -13.96 22.14
N SER A 415 21.08 -12.77 21.78
CA SER A 415 21.57 -12.03 20.60
C SER A 415 23.06 -11.74 20.67
N ALA A 416 23.58 -11.32 21.83
CA ALA A 416 25.00 -11.04 22.02
C ALA A 416 25.87 -12.31 21.91
N LEU A 417 25.42 -13.41 22.52
CA LEU A 417 26.13 -14.69 22.47
C LEU A 417 26.11 -15.29 21.06
N ASN A 418 24.99 -15.20 20.35
CA ASN A 418 24.88 -15.64 18.96
C ASN A 418 25.77 -14.79 18.04
N ALA A 419 25.84 -13.48 18.27
CA ALA A 419 26.75 -12.59 17.53
C ALA A 419 28.22 -12.96 17.77
N ALA A 420 28.59 -13.29 19.00
CA ALA A 420 29.94 -13.73 19.33
C ALA A 420 30.30 -15.07 18.68
N GLU A 421 29.39 -16.05 18.70
CA GLU A 421 29.58 -17.34 18.01
C GLU A 421 29.69 -17.16 16.50
N TYR A 422 28.80 -16.36 15.90
CA TYR A 422 28.80 -16.07 14.48
C TYR A 422 30.11 -15.41 14.03
N THR A 423 30.59 -14.44 14.81
CA THR A 423 31.82 -13.73 14.52
C THR A 423 33.07 -14.48 14.99
N LYS A 424 32.96 -15.51 15.84
CA LYS A 424 34.08 -16.22 16.47
C LYS A 424 35.01 -15.33 17.31
N ARG A 425 34.52 -14.21 17.84
CA ARG A 425 35.29 -13.33 18.75
C ARG A 425 35.03 -13.74 20.20
N LYS A 426 36.07 -13.68 21.05
CA LYS A 426 35.92 -13.96 22.49
C LYS A 426 35.19 -12.80 23.16
N VAL A 427 34.08 -13.12 23.82
CA VAL A 427 33.29 -12.14 24.56
C VAL A 427 33.09 -12.57 26.00
N ARG A 428 33.01 -11.58 26.89
CA ARG A 428 32.48 -11.74 28.24
C ARG A 428 31.22 -10.90 28.36
N VAL A 429 30.14 -11.52 28.82
CA VAL A 429 28.84 -10.85 28.93
C VAL A 429 28.51 -10.58 30.39
N TYR A 430 28.32 -9.31 30.73
CA TYR A 430 27.80 -8.85 32.00
C TYR A 430 26.33 -8.51 31.87
N ILE A 431 25.51 -9.02 32.77
CA ILE A 431 24.07 -8.74 32.81
C ILE A 431 23.79 -7.92 34.05
N ILE A 432 23.23 -6.73 33.88
CA ILE A 432 22.78 -5.85 34.97
C ILE A 432 21.26 -5.77 34.91
N GLU A 433 20.58 -6.28 35.94
CA GLU A 433 19.12 -6.32 36.02
C GLU A 433 18.67 -6.01 37.46
N LYS A 434 17.61 -5.20 37.58
CA LYS A 434 17.02 -4.80 38.86
C LYS A 434 15.82 -5.68 39.24
N THR A 435 15.10 -6.19 38.24
CA THR A 435 13.81 -6.85 38.44
C THR A 435 13.97 -8.26 39.01
N HIS A 436 13.58 -8.48 40.27
CA HIS A 436 13.73 -9.77 40.96
C HIS A 436 13.18 -10.99 40.20
N ASN A 437 12.03 -10.85 39.53
CA ASN A 437 11.43 -11.94 38.75
C ASN A 437 12.24 -12.28 37.49
N ALA A 438 12.79 -11.27 36.83
CA ALA A 438 13.66 -11.44 35.67
C ALA A 438 14.98 -12.11 36.09
N ILE A 439 15.56 -11.67 37.21
CA ILE A 439 16.79 -12.24 37.78
C ILE A 439 16.65 -13.72 38.06
N ARG A 440 15.51 -14.18 38.61
CA ARG A 440 15.25 -15.63 38.81
C ARG A 440 15.30 -16.40 37.50
N THR A 441 14.75 -15.83 36.44
CA THR A 441 14.76 -16.45 35.10
C THR A 441 16.17 -16.47 34.52
N LEU A 442 16.89 -15.35 34.60
CA LEU A 442 18.26 -15.21 34.13
C LEU A 442 19.24 -16.13 34.89
N ALA A 443 19.06 -16.29 36.21
CA ALA A 443 19.86 -17.21 37.01
C ALA A 443 19.68 -18.65 36.54
N ALA A 444 18.42 -19.09 36.34
CA ALA A 444 18.13 -20.41 35.80
C ALA A 444 18.67 -20.61 34.37
N MET A 445 18.64 -19.57 33.53
CA MET A 445 19.23 -19.62 32.18
C MET A 445 20.75 -19.70 32.21
N THR A 446 21.38 -18.94 33.11
CA THR A 446 22.83 -18.93 33.28
C THR A 446 23.33 -20.31 33.70
N GLU A 447 22.62 -20.96 34.64
CA GLU A 447 22.97 -22.30 35.12
C GLU A 447 22.70 -23.40 34.07
N LYS A 448 21.56 -23.36 33.37
CA LYS A 448 21.16 -24.45 32.46
C LYS A 448 21.72 -24.32 31.04
N PHE A 449 21.76 -23.11 30.48
CA PHE A 449 22.05 -22.89 29.06
C PHE A 449 23.38 -22.17 28.82
N TRP A 450 23.83 -21.33 29.75
CA TRP A 450 25.06 -20.53 29.60
C TRP A 450 26.21 -20.98 30.52
N SER A 451 26.11 -22.14 31.15
CA SER A 451 27.14 -22.65 32.07
C SER A 451 28.52 -22.84 31.44
N THR A 452 28.59 -23.04 30.12
CA THR A 452 29.83 -23.17 29.36
C THR A 452 30.37 -21.83 28.83
N LYS A 453 29.65 -20.72 29.05
CA LYS A 453 29.99 -19.39 28.51
C LYS A 453 30.34 -18.42 29.64
N ASP A 454 31.16 -17.42 29.36
CA ASP A 454 31.57 -16.39 30.34
C ASP A 454 30.47 -15.32 30.50
N VAL A 455 29.40 -15.68 31.20
CA VAL A 455 28.24 -14.82 31.49
C VAL A 455 28.14 -14.58 33.00
N ARG A 456 28.06 -13.31 33.42
CA ARG A 456 28.01 -12.92 34.82
C ARG A 456 26.77 -12.06 35.10
N LEU A 457 25.93 -12.52 36.02
CA LEU A 457 24.68 -11.86 36.41
C LEU A 457 24.87 -10.99 37.65
N PHE A 458 24.47 -9.72 37.55
CA PHE A 458 24.47 -8.74 38.63
C PHE A 458 23.03 -8.31 38.93
N SER A 459 22.58 -8.59 40.15
CA SER A 459 21.29 -8.18 40.68
C SER A 459 21.43 -6.79 41.31
N SER A 460 21.48 -5.74 40.49
CA SER A 460 21.61 -4.36 40.96
C SER A 460 20.93 -3.38 40.02
N ASP A 461 20.59 -2.20 40.55
CA ASP A 461 20.27 -1.06 39.71
C ASP A 461 21.53 -0.59 38.95
N MET A 462 21.35 -0.01 37.77
CA MET A 462 22.43 0.56 36.96
C MET A 462 23.07 1.77 37.65
N LEU A 463 22.32 2.44 38.53
CA LEU A 463 22.79 3.60 39.29
C LEU A 463 23.70 3.21 40.46
N GLU A 464 23.53 2.00 41.00
CA GLU A 464 24.19 1.54 42.23
C GLU A 464 25.28 0.48 41.98
N GLY A 465 25.20 -0.24 40.86
CA GLY A 465 26.12 -1.32 40.55
C GLY A 465 27.52 -0.83 40.18
N SER A 466 28.56 -1.46 40.71
CA SER A 466 29.95 -1.26 40.28
C SER A 466 30.51 -2.54 39.64
N PRO A 467 30.39 -2.71 38.31
CA PRO A 467 30.97 -3.87 37.64
C PRO A 467 32.50 -3.86 37.76
N PRO A 468 33.14 -5.04 37.80
CA PRO A 468 34.57 -5.16 38.13
C PRO A 468 35.50 -4.63 37.03
N GLU A 469 35.03 -4.49 35.80
CA GLU A 469 35.80 -3.97 34.66
C GLU A 469 34.91 -3.12 33.75
N LYS A 470 35.48 -2.23 32.94
CA LYS A 470 34.72 -1.38 32.00
C LYS A 470 34.31 -2.13 30.73
N ALA A 471 33.15 -1.78 30.18
CA ALA A 471 32.60 -2.33 28.95
C ALA A 471 33.29 -1.79 27.69
N ASP A 472 33.44 -2.68 26.72
CA ASP A 472 33.78 -2.35 25.34
C ASP A 472 32.51 -2.05 24.51
N ILE A 473 31.43 -2.78 24.77
CA ILE A 473 30.12 -2.59 24.14
C ILE A 473 29.07 -2.54 25.25
N LEU A 474 28.29 -1.46 25.31
CA LEU A 474 27.15 -1.31 26.21
C LEU A 474 25.87 -1.48 25.39
N VAL A 475 25.03 -2.43 25.76
CA VAL A 475 23.78 -2.74 25.06
C VAL A 475 22.63 -2.50 26.02
N SER A 476 21.67 -1.68 25.61
CA SER A 476 20.42 -1.48 26.35
C SER A 476 19.23 -1.60 25.40
N GLU A 477 18.15 -2.17 25.91
CA GLU A 477 16.86 -2.21 25.21
C GLU A 477 15.79 -1.68 26.14
N LEU A 478 15.58 -0.38 26.12
CA LEU A 478 14.54 0.24 26.92
C LEU A 478 13.52 0.87 25.95
N SER A 479 12.47 0.08 25.72
CA SER A 479 11.44 0.32 24.71
C SER A 479 10.27 1.10 25.28
N GLY A 480 10.46 2.41 25.49
CA GLY A 480 9.36 3.37 25.55
C GLY A 480 8.95 3.81 24.14
N SER A 481 7.65 4.02 23.90
CA SER A 481 7.13 4.68 22.68
C SER A 481 7.66 6.11 22.53
N PHE A 482 7.98 6.74 23.65
CA PHE A 482 8.78 7.95 23.78
C PHE A 482 9.85 7.67 24.84
N LYS A 483 11.11 7.62 24.43
CA LYS A 483 12.21 7.04 25.22
C LYS A 483 12.51 7.83 26.50
N ASP A 484 12.07 9.08 26.61
CA ASP A 484 12.45 9.97 27.70
C ASP A 484 11.47 9.92 28.89
N HIS A 485 10.28 9.32 28.72
CA HIS A 485 9.29 9.19 29.81
C HIS A 485 9.76 8.29 30.97
N GLU A 486 10.83 7.51 30.78
CA GLU A 486 11.35 6.57 31.80
C GLU A 486 12.66 7.04 32.45
N LEU A 487 13.04 8.31 32.27
CA LEU A 487 14.36 8.84 32.69
C LEU A 487 15.52 8.02 32.09
N PHE A 488 15.29 7.43 30.91
CA PHE A 488 16.21 6.48 30.27
C PHE A 488 17.52 7.13 29.87
N LEU A 489 17.45 8.34 29.31
CA LEU A 489 18.64 9.08 28.89
C LEU A 489 19.54 9.36 30.08
N GLU A 490 18.98 9.83 31.18
CA GLU A 490 19.72 10.06 32.43
C GLU A 490 20.37 8.77 32.96
N ARG A 491 19.69 7.62 32.83
CA ARG A 491 20.25 6.32 33.21
C ARG A 491 21.36 5.84 32.29
N LEU A 492 21.24 6.06 30.98
CA LEU A 492 22.28 5.73 30.01
C LEU A 492 23.50 6.66 30.13
N ASP A 493 23.25 7.95 30.34
CA ASP A 493 24.27 8.96 30.57
C ASP A 493 25.04 8.64 31.85
N TYR A 494 24.32 8.23 32.92
CA TYR A 494 24.98 7.68 34.09
C TYR A 494 25.79 6.44 33.71
N ALA A 495 25.18 5.43 33.10
CA ALA A 495 25.83 4.17 32.75
C ALA A 495 27.03 4.31 31.79
N GLN A 496 27.24 5.47 31.18
CA GLN A 496 28.43 5.78 30.41
C GLN A 496 29.73 5.64 31.22
N HIS A 497 29.69 5.82 32.55
CA HIS A 497 30.89 5.62 33.38
C HIS A 497 31.39 4.15 33.35
N PHE A 498 30.52 3.19 33.04
CA PHE A 498 30.87 1.79 32.81
C PHE A 498 31.58 1.56 31.48
N LEU A 499 31.49 2.50 30.53
CA LEU A 499 32.05 2.36 29.19
C LEU A 499 33.53 2.80 29.16
N LYS A 500 34.34 2.10 28.37
CA LYS A 500 35.70 2.56 28.03
C LYS A 500 35.66 3.83 27.17
N PRO A 501 36.73 4.64 27.13
CA PRO A 501 36.76 5.87 26.29
C PRO A 501 36.53 5.61 24.79
N ASP A 502 36.91 4.43 24.32
CA ASP A 502 36.73 3.94 22.95
C ASP A 502 35.56 2.95 22.81
N GLY A 503 34.73 2.82 23.86
CA GLY A 503 33.61 1.89 23.89
C GLY A 503 32.42 2.36 23.06
N ILE A 504 31.60 1.40 22.65
CA ILE A 504 30.42 1.63 21.80
C ILE A 504 29.15 1.46 22.65
N SER A 505 28.23 2.42 22.57
CA SER A 505 26.90 2.29 23.13
C SER A 505 25.89 1.89 22.05
N MET A 506 24.97 0.98 22.40
CA MET A 506 23.88 0.50 21.57
C MET A 506 22.56 0.67 22.32
N PRO A 507 21.61 1.50 21.81
CA PRO A 507 21.68 2.26 20.56
C PRO A 507 22.68 3.44 20.62
N SER A 508 23.35 3.73 19.49
CA SER A 508 24.29 4.86 19.38
C SER A 508 23.58 6.20 19.16
N GLN A 509 22.41 6.17 18.52
CA GLN A 509 21.59 7.35 18.26
C GLN A 509 20.11 7.00 18.37
N SER A 510 19.33 7.90 18.96
CA SER A 510 17.87 7.83 19.01
C SER A 510 17.27 9.15 18.59
N ILE A 511 16.25 9.13 17.72
CA ILE A 511 15.52 10.32 17.28
C ILE A 511 14.03 10.13 17.62
N SER A 512 13.49 11.07 18.38
CA SER A 512 12.06 11.19 18.67
C SER A 512 11.39 12.00 17.56
N TYR A 513 10.23 11.56 17.07
CA TYR A 513 9.41 12.31 16.10
C TYR A 513 8.10 12.73 16.74
N VAL A 514 7.62 13.89 16.29
CA VAL A 514 6.33 14.48 16.68
C VAL A 514 5.43 14.51 15.47
N ASN A 515 4.15 14.21 15.69
CA ASN A 515 3.13 14.37 14.68
C ASN A 515 1.83 14.98 15.27
N PRO A 516 1.34 16.11 14.76
CA PRO A 516 0.03 16.62 15.13
C PRO A 516 -1.08 15.71 14.59
N ILE A 517 -2.03 15.35 15.47
CA ILE A 517 -3.09 14.41 15.12
C ILE A 517 -4.48 14.90 15.51
N MET A 518 -5.46 14.35 14.81
CA MET A 518 -6.88 14.44 15.11
C MET A 518 -7.42 13.02 15.35
N SER A 519 -7.91 12.76 16.55
CA SER A 519 -8.54 11.50 16.95
C SER A 519 -9.55 11.77 18.07
N PHE A 520 -10.81 11.79 17.70
CA PHE A 520 -11.89 12.07 18.66
C PHE A 520 -12.18 10.89 19.57
N LYS A 521 -11.90 9.67 19.12
CA LYS A 521 -11.96 8.49 19.96
C LYS A 521 -11.00 8.61 21.14
N LEU A 522 -9.73 8.91 20.88
CA LEU A 522 -8.72 9.08 21.92
C LEU A 522 -9.03 10.28 22.83
N PHE A 523 -9.47 11.39 22.25
CA PHE A 523 -9.89 12.57 23.02
C PHE A 523 -11.02 12.25 24.01
N ASN A 524 -12.05 11.54 23.55
CA ASN A 524 -13.18 11.14 24.39
C ASN A 524 -12.79 10.07 25.43
N ASP A 525 -11.90 9.14 25.08
CA ASP A 525 -11.40 8.12 26.01
C ASP A 525 -10.65 8.78 27.18
N VAL A 526 -9.81 9.79 26.91
CA VAL A 526 -9.14 10.59 27.96
C VAL A 526 -10.16 11.33 28.82
N ARG A 527 -11.19 11.94 28.21
CA ARG A 527 -12.28 12.62 28.93
C ARG A 527 -13.09 11.66 29.81
N GLN A 528 -13.30 10.41 29.40
CA GLN A 528 -14.07 9.43 30.17
C GLN A 528 -13.36 8.90 31.42
N ILE A 529 -12.03 8.74 31.40
CA ILE A 529 -11.25 8.26 32.55
C ILE A 529 -11.46 9.19 33.75
N VAL A 530 -11.70 10.48 33.50
CA VAL A 530 -11.97 11.50 34.52
C VAL A 530 -13.35 11.31 35.19
N HIS A 531 -14.35 10.75 34.50
CA HIS A 531 -15.72 10.63 35.03
C HIS A 531 -16.03 9.34 35.81
N LYS A 532 -15.20 8.29 35.73
CA LYS A 532 -15.50 6.96 36.32
C LYS A 532 -15.08 6.75 37.78
N ARG A 533 -14.44 7.70 38.47
CA ARG A 533 -14.12 7.57 39.91
C ARG A 533 -15.22 8.18 40.78
N ASN A 534 -16.01 7.33 41.42
CA ASN A 534 -17.06 7.67 42.40
C ASN A 534 -16.52 8.02 43.81
N PHE A 535 -15.23 8.32 43.99
CA PHE A 535 -14.65 8.63 45.30
C PHE A 535 -13.71 9.83 45.23
N ALA A 536 -14.28 11.04 45.13
CA ALA A 536 -13.82 12.30 45.75
C ALA A 536 -14.55 13.50 45.10
N PRO A 537 -15.00 14.50 45.88
CA PRO A 537 -15.71 15.66 45.35
C PRO A 537 -14.72 16.78 44.99
N ASP A 538 -13.90 16.58 43.96
CA ASP A 538 -13.13 17.69 43.35
C ASP A 538 -13.16 17.56 41.82
N ARG A 539 -14.27 18.02 41.25
CA ARG A 539 -14.61 17.81 39.83
C ARG A 539 -13.83 18.68 38.83
N GLN A 540 -12.94 19.58 39.28
CA GLN A 540 -12.17 20.47 38.41
C GLN A 540 -10.65 20.25 38.45
N GLY A 541 -10.10 19.64 39.52
CA GLY A 541 -8.65 19.39 39.62
C GLY A 541 -8.12 18.22 38.78
N ASP A 542 -8.98 17.24 38.46
CA ASP A 542 -8.56 15.95 37.90
C ASP A 542 -8.51 15.88 36.35
N TYR A 543 -9.14 16.83 35.65
CA TYR A 543 -9.08 16.87 34.17
C TYR A 543 -7.69 17.33 33.69
N HIS A 544 -7.15 18.37 34.32
CA HIS A 544 -5.87 19.00 33.95
C HIS A 544 -4.67 18.05 34.14
N SER A 545 -4.64 17.28 35.22
CA SER A 545 -3.50 16.41 35.55
C SER A 545 -3.27 15.27 34.54
N ARG A 546 -4.31 14.81 33.84
CA ARG A 546 -4.20 13.74 32.84
C ARG A 546 -4.05 14.24 31.41
N SER A 547 -4.64 15.40 31.05
CA SER A 547 -4.38 16.03 29.76
C SER A 547 -2.93 16.48 29.60
N GLU A 548 -2.22 16.68 30.71
CA GLU A 548 -0.81 17.06 30.76
C GLU A 548 0.14 15.85 30.76
N SER A 549 -0.38 14.62 30.78
CA SER A 549 0.40 13.38 30.84
C SER A 549 0.43 12.65 29.50
N GLY A 550 1.60 12.08 29.14
CA GLY A 550 1.75 11.24 27.96
C GLY A 550 1.05 9.89 28.13
N LEU A 551 0.22 9.47 27.17
CA LEU A 551 -0.46 8.18 27.17
C LEU A 551 -0.04 7.32 25.97
N ALA A 552 0.28 6.05 26.22
CA ALA A 552 0.48 5.07 25.17
C ALA A 552 -0.87 4.63 24.59
N ALA A 553 -1.13 4.93 23.31
CA ALA A 553 -2.41 4.67 22.66
C ALA A 553 -2.25 3.94 21.30
N PRO A 554 -3.27 3.17 20.85
CA PRO A 554 -3.33 2.64 19.49
C PRO A 554 -3.26 3.74 18.44
N SER A 555 -2.51 3.49 17.36
CA SER A 555 -2.57 4.30 16.16
C SER A 555 -3.84 4.03 15.31
N LYS A 556 -4.94 3.60 15.94
CA LYS A 556 -6.22 3.32 15.27
C LYS A 556 -7.14 4.54 15.46
N CYS A 557 -7.94 4.85 14.44
CA CYS A 557 -8.82 6.02 14.40
C CYS A 557 -8.07 7.37 14.51
N ILE A 558 -6.99 7.56 13.73
CA ILE A 558 -6.17 8.77 13.77
C ILE A 558 -6.08 9.37 12.36
N TYR A 559 -6.30 10.69 12.29
CA TYR A 559 -5.90 11.52 11.16
C TYR A 559 -4.60 12.24 11.47
N ASN A 560 -3.60 12.09 10.60
CA ASN A 560 -2.32 12.81 10.69
C ASN A 560 -2.48 14.14 9.97
N ILE A 561 -2.33 15.25 10.69
CA ILE A 561 -2.55 16.59 10.14
C ILE A 561 -1.41 16.97 9.17
N ASP A 562 -0.19 16.53 9.49
CA ASP A 562 0.99 16.70 8.63
C ASP A 562 1.89 15.45 8.73
N ILE A 563 3.04 15.50 8.06
CA ILE A 563 4.06 14.46 8.11
C ILE A 563 4.83 14.57 9.44
N PRO A 564 5.15 13.44 10.13
CA PRO A 564 5.92 13.47 11.36
C PRO A 564 7.28 14.16 11.18
N GLN A 565 7.62 15.07 12.08
CA GLN A 565 8.90 15.80 12.07
C GLN A 565 9.81 15.36 13.23
N PRO A 566 11.14 15.36 13.06
CA PRO A 566 12.07 15.00 14.13
C PRO A 566 12.06 16.07 15.23
N LEU A 567 11.86 15.65 16.47
CA LEU A 567 11.87 16.48 17.67
C LEU A 567 13.28 16.49 18.28
N PHE A 568 13.60 15.51 19.14
CA PHE A 568 14.87 15.43 19.87
C PHE A 568 15.75 14.31 19.35
N THR A 569 17.06 14.54 19.40
CA THR A 569 18.09 13.59 18.99
C THR A 569 19.04 13.36 20.13
N PHE A 570 19.27 12.10 20.45
CA PHE A 570 20.12 11.67 21.55
C PHE A 570 21.26 10.82 21.00
N LEU A 571 22.47 11.09 21.48
CA LEU A 571 23.70 10.42 21.06
C LEU A 571 24.31 9.71 22.26
N HIS A 572 24.75 8.48 22.07
CA HIS A 572 25.39 7.69 23.11
C HIS A 572 26.67 7.03 22.55
N PRO A 573 27.82 7.14 23.23
CA PRO A 573 28.07 7.94 24.45
C PRO A 573 28.08 9.46 24.17
N SER A 574 27.63 10.26 25.13
CA SER A 574 27.72 11.72 25.08
C SER A 574 29.14 12.15 25.44
N ARG A 575 29.82 12.89 24.54
CA ARG A 575 31.23 13.27 24.74
C ARG A 575 31.40 14.61 25.46
N ASP A 576 30.30 15.26 25.82
CA ASP A 576 30.31 16.57 26.45
C ASP A 576 30.61 16.45 27.95
N ALA A 577 31.43 17.38 28.46
CA ALA A 577 31.87 17.36 29.86
C ALA A 577 30.75 17.68 30.87
N PHE A 578 29.67 18.32 30.39
CA PHE A 578 28.46 18.64 31.15
C PHE A 578 27.26 18.32 30.27
N ILE A 579 26.40 17.41 30.74
CA ILE A 579 25.21 16.98 30.01
C ILE A 579 24.00 17.65 30.65
N ASP A 580 23.44 18.64 29.95
CA ASP A 580 22.13 19.19 30.27
C ASP A 580 21.09 18.49 29.39
N ASN A 581 20.22 17.70 30.02
CA ASN A 581 19.16 16.96 29.33
C ASN A 581 17.88 17.79 29.15
N SER A 582 17.87 19.06 29.57
CA SER A 582 16.76 19.96 29.29
C SER A 582 16.76 20.39 27.81
N LEU A 583 15.71 20.04 27.09
CA LEU A 583 15.60 20.27 25.65
C LEU A 583 14.39 21.13 25.30
N TYR A 584 14.59 22.06 24.36
CA TYR A 584 13.53 22.91 23.81
C TYR A 584 13.64 22.97 22.29
N LYS A 585 12.50 22.81 21.60
CA LYS A 585 12.43 22.92 20.15
C LYS A 585 11.06 23.42 19.71
N ILE A 586 11.06 24.33 18.74
CA ILE A 586 9.86 24.83 18.08
C ILE A 586 9.74 24.13 16.73
N LEU A 587 8.56 23.56 16.45
CA LEU A 587 8.24 22.91 15.18
C LEU A 587 7.00 23.56 14.57
N ASN A 588 7.03 23.77 13.25
CA ASN A 588 5.93 24.33 12.49
C ASN A 588 5.36 23.26 11.55
N PHE A 589 4.06 23.01 11.63
CA PHE A 589 3.35 22.03 10.81
C PHE A 589 2.38 22.74 9.86
N SER A 590 2.31 22.26 8.62
CA SER A 590 1.43 22.81 7.59
C SER A 590 0.09 22.08 7.56
N VAL A 591 -1.00 22.82 7.74
CA VAL A 591 -2.36 22.27 7.74
C VAL A 591 -2.94 22.36 6.32
N LYS A 592 -3.23 21.20 5.70
CA LYS A 592 -3.78 21.14 4.34
C LYS A 592 -5.30 21.29 4.27
N MET A 593 -6.00 20.83 5.30
CA MET A 593 -7.46 20.78 5.37
C MET A 593 -7.94 21.22 6.75
N ASP A 594 -9.15 21.75 6.80
CA ASP A 594 -9.82 22.02 8.07
C ASP A 594 -9.91 20.73 8.91
N CYS A 595 -9.34 20.81 10.10
CA CYS A 595 -9.28 19.72 11.07
C CYS A 595 -9.24 20.29 12.48
N VAL A 596 -9.42 19.43 13.48
CA VAL A 596 -9.31 19.81 14.90
C VAL A 596 -8.09 19.10 15.49
N LEU A 597 -7.14 19.88 16.00
CA LEU A 597 -6.02 19.32 16.74
C LEU A 597 -6.52 18.77 18.08
N THR A 598 -6.50 17.46 18.25
CA THR A 598 -6.91 16.80 19.49
C THR A 598 -5.73 16.32 20.32
N GLY A 599 -4.56 16.17 19.71
CA GLY A 599 -3.37 15.72 20.43
C GLY A 599 -2.12 15.68 19.56
N ILE A 600 -1.01 15.33 20.21
CA ILE A 600 0.29 15.20 19.58
C ILE A 600 0.74 13.74 19.75
N PHE A 601 1.00 13.09 18.63
CA PHE A 601 1.48 11.71 18.60
C PHE A 601 3.00 11.68 18.54
N LEU A 602 3.61 10.98 19.48
CA LEU A 602 5.05 10.80 19.55
C LEU A 602 5.40 9.43 18.95
N LYS A 603 6.33 9.42 17.99
CA LYS A 603 6.77 8.19 17.33
C LYS A 603 8.29 8.12 17.31
N THR A 604 8.86 6.98 17.65
CA THR A 604 10.27 6.67 17.37
C THR A 604 10.35 5.85 16.11
N SER A 605 11.04 6.32 15.06
CA SER A 605 11.20 5.56 13.82
C SER A 605 12.64 5.07 13.62
N THR A 606 12.78 3.81 13.24
CA THR A 606 13.91 3.31 12.45
C THR A 606 13.40 3.08 11.02
N ILE A 607 13.95 3.80 10.04
CA ILE A 607 13.49 3.74 8.64
C ILE A 607 14.25 2.64 7.88
N SER A 608 13.56 1.87 7.04
CA SER A 608 14.17 0.98 6.03
C SER A 608 14.10 1.63 4.63
N TYR A 609 15.25 1.72 3.95
CA TYR A 609 15.51 2.54 2.76
C TYR A 609 15.33 1.81 1.40
N TYR A 610 14.83 0.57 1.38
CA TYR A 610 15.18 -0.33 0.27
C TYR A 610 14.25 -0.32 -0.97
N LYS A 611 13.01 0.20 -0.90
CA LYS A 611 12.05 0.10 -2.03
C LYS A 611 11.92 1.31 -2.95
N ARG A 612 12.49 2.46 -2.57
CA ARG A 612 12.26 3.72 -3.29
C ARG A 612 13.11 3.86 -4.55
N LYS A 613 14.32 3.30 -4.57
CA LYS A 613 15.28 3.47 -5.66
C LYS A 613 14.86 2.79 -6.97
N GLN A 614 14.37 1.56 -6.91
CA GLN A 614 13.96 0.79 -8.10
C GLN A 614 12.67 1.35 -8.72
N PHE A 615 11.73 1.80 -7.89
CA PHE A 615 10.48 2.44 -8.33
C PHE A 615 10.73 3.73 -9.11
N VAL A 616 11.57 4.62 -8.57
CA VAL A 616 11.93 5.90 -9.23
C VAL A 616 12.63 5.65 -10.57
N ARG A 617 13.51 4.63 -10.63
CA ARG A 617 14.25 4.29 -11.85
C ARG A 617 13.33 3.81 -12.98
N SER A 618 12.36 2.94 -12.69
CA SER A 618 11.44 2.43 -13.72
C SER A 618 10.50 3.52 -14.26
N ILE A 619 10.04 4.45 -13.40
CA ILE A 619 9.22 5.59 -13.86
C ILE A 619 10.03 6.52 -14.77
N TRP A 620 11.28 6.82 -14.41
CA TRP A 620 12.16 7.66 -15.22
C TRP A 620 12.37 7.08 -16.63
N ASN A 621 12.63 5.78 -16.73
CA ASN A 621 12.81 5.10 -18.02
C ASN A 621 11.54 5.15 -18.89
N ILE A 622 10.36 4.86 -18.31
CA ILE A 622 9.09 4.87 -19.06
C ILE A 622 8.82 6.27 -19.62
N ALA A 623 8.98 7.30 -18.79
CA ALA A 623 8.77 8.69 -19.22
C ALA A 623 9.70 9.05 -20.39
N PHE A 624 10.98 8.68 -20.30
CA PHE A 624 11.94 8.95 -21.37
C PHE A 624 11.60 8.19 -22.65
N TYR A 625 11.38 6.87 -22.58
CA TYR A 625 11.10 6.06 -23.77
C TYR A 625 9.77 6.44 -24.44
N ALA A 626 8.75 6.83 -23.66
CA ALA A 626 7.49 7.32 -24.20
C ALA A 626 7.68 8.63 -24.96
N ALA A 627 8.38 9.61 -24.35
CA ALA A 627 8.68 10.87 -25.00
C ALA A 627 9.54 10.69 -26.26
N SER A 628 10.57 9.84 -26.19
CA SER A 628 11.44 9.57 -27.34
C SER A 628 10.70 8.85 -28.47
N SER A 629 9.87 7.85 -28.15
CA SER A 629 9.14 7.09 -29.16
C SER A 629 8.06 7.94 -29.84
N PHE A 630 7.37 8.78 -29.07
CA PHE A 630 6.42 9.75 -29.62
C PHE A 630 7.14 10.70 -30.59
N PHE A 631 8.24 11.32 -30.16
CA PHE A 631 9.04 12.20 -31.01
C PHE A 631 9.51 11.50 -32.30
N LEU A 632 10.08 10.29 -32.18
CA LEU A 632 10.58 9.52 -33.33
C LEU A 632 9.46 9.11 -34.29
N TYR A 633 8.25 8.83 -33.79
CA TYR A 633 7.08 8.55 -34.64
C TYR A 633 6.69 9.75 -35.50
N PHE A 634 6.52 10.94 -34.88
CA PHE A 634 6.26 12.17 -35.63
C PHE A 634 7.39 12.50 -36.60
N TYR A 635 8.63 12.32 -36.18
CA TYR A 635 9.77 12.53 -37.05
C TYR A 635 9.75 11.62 -38.29
N ASN A 636 9.41 10.34 -38.11
CA ASN A 636 9.29 9.40 -39.23
C ASN A 636 8.13 9.76 -40.18
N GLU A 637 6.93 10.04 -39.64
CA GLU A 637 5.73 10.35 -40.45
C GLU A 637 5.85 11.67 -41.22
N TYR A 638 6.37 12.72 -40.59
CA TYR A 638 6.36 14.07 -41.19
C TYR A 638 7.66 14.42 -41.93
N MET A 639 8.81 13.86 -41.55
CA MET A 639 10.09 14.22 -42.15
C MET A 639 10.64 13.15 -43.10
N ILE A 640 10.65 11.88 -42.67
CA ILE A 640 11.30 10.80 -43.43
C ILE A 640 10.38 10.24 -44.53
N LEU A 641 9.15 9.86 -44.18
CA LEU A 641 8.23 9.17 -45.09
C LEU A 641 7.89 10.00 -46.35
N PRO A 642 7.66 11.33 -46.28
CA PRO A 642 7.41 12.14 -47.47
C PRO A 642 8.64 12.24 -48.39
N GLN A 643 9.85 12.24 -47.83
CA GLN A 643 11.10 12.28 -48.61
C GLN A 643 11.39 10.95 -49.30
N LEU A 644 11.07 9.81 -48.64
CA LEU A 644 11.15 8.48 -49.24
C LEU A 644 10.17 8.33 -50.40
N LEU A 645 8.91 8.75 -50.22
CA LEU A 645 7.88 8.69 -51.27
C LEU A 645 8.23 9.58 -52.48
N LYS A 646 8.79 10.77 -52.25
CA LYS A 646 9.26 11.67 -53.32
C LYS A 646 10.41 11.08 -54.14
N ASN A 647 11.28 10.29 -53.50
CA ASN A 647 12.40 9.63 -54.18
C ASN A 647 11.99 8.33 -54.88
N GLN A 648 11.00 7.58 -54.38
CA GLN A 648 10.49 6.36 -55.03
C GLN A 648 9.93 6.61 -56.45
N GLY A 649 9.39 7.81 -56.72
CA GLY A 649 8.94 8.21 -58.06
C GLY A 649 10.04 8.34 -59.13
N ARG A 650 11.34 8.38 -58.74
CA ARG A 650 12.46 8.42 -59.69
C ARG A 650 13.13 7.06 -59.96
N TYR A 651 12.82 6.02 -59.18
CA TYR A 651 13.51 4.72 -59.24
C TYR A 651 12.60 3.54 -59.60
N SER A 652 11.36 3.78 -60.03
CA SER A 652 10.31 2.75 -60.19
C SER A 652 10.44 1.82 -61.41
N LEU A 653 11.56 1.79 -62.13
CA LEU A 653 11.72 0.92 -63.31
C LEU A 653 12.81 -0.14 -63.23
N PHE A 654 13.61 -0.19 -62.16
CA PHE A 654 14.53 -1.31 -61.93
C PHE A 654 14.59 -1.66 -60.45
N TYR A 655 14.10 -2.86 -60.11
CA TYR A 655 14.41 -3.54 -58.85
C TYR A 655 15.93 -3.78 -58.80
N SER A 656 16.65 -2.80 -58.28
CA SER A 656 18.10 -2.79 -58.14
C SER A 656 18.44 -2.30 -56.72
N SER A 657 18.01 -3.10 -55.73
CA SER A 657 18.64 -3.26 -54.41
C SER A 657 19.35 -2.06 -53.77
N GLU A 658 18.65 -0.94 -53.60
CA GLU A 658 18.97 -0.02 -52.51
C GLU A 658 17.96 -0.27 -51.39
N ASN A 659 18.38 -1.05 -50.38
CA ASN A 659 17.56 -1.27 -49.20
C ASN A 659 17.24 0.10 -48.57
N LEU A 660 15.95 0.46 -48.52
CA LEU A 660 15.42 1.73 -47.97
C LEU A 660 15.96 2.07 -46.57
N ILE A 661 16.43 1.05 -45.84
CA ILE A 661 17.10 1.13 -44.53
C ILE A 661 18.34 2.04 -44.58
N PHE A 662 19.09 2.07 -45.70
CA PHE A 662 20.30 2.87 -45.83
C PHE A 662 20.07 4.30 -46.32
N TYR A 663 18.84 4.80 -46.21
CA TYR A 663 18.52 6.16 -46.61
C TYR A 663 19.37 7.18 -45.84
N LYS A 664 20.04 8.06 -46.60
CA LYS A 664 20.85 9.17 -46.09
C LYS A 664 20.08 10.47 -46.24
N SER A 665 19.95 11.22 -45.17
CA SER A 665 19.25 12.50 -45.16
C SER A 665 20.09 13.65 -45.73
N GLN A 666 19.40 14.63 -46.29
CA GLN A 666 19.98 15.90 -46.76
C GLN A 666 20.05 16.97 -45.64
N GLN A 667 19.38 16.76 -44.49
CA GLN A 667 19.34 17.72 -43.36
C GLN A 667 20.15 17.21 -42.15
N CYS A 668 21.49 17.29 -42.23
CA CYS A 668 22.40 16.70 -41.25
C CYS A 668 22.30 17.30 -39.83
N GLU A 669 22.00 18.59 -39.70
CA GLU A 669 22.04 19.29 -38.40
C GLU A 669 20.93 18.86 -37.45
N LYS A 670 19.72 18.63 -37.98
CA LYS A 670 18.57 18.17 -37.18
C LYS A 670 18.75 16.73 -36.72
N PHE A 671 19.28 15.88 -37.59
CA PHE A 671 19.61 14.48 -37.28
C PHE A 671 20.58 14.36 -36.10
N GLN A 672 21.67 15.13 -36.14
CA GLN A 672 22.72 15.11 -35.12
C GLN A 672 22.22 15.57 -33.74
N PHE A 673 21.29 16.52 -33.69
CA PHE A 673 20.77 17.04 -32.41
C PHE A 673 20.03 15.96 -31.61
N TYR A 674 19.13 15.21 -32.24
CA TYR A 674 18.37 14.19 -31.51
C TYR A 674 19.14 12.87 -31.36
N SER A 675 20.04 12.52 -32.29
CA SER A 675 20.87 11.32 -32.16
C SER A 675 21.78 11.43 -30.93
N LEU A 676 22.36 12.61 -30.68
CA LEU A 676 23.14 12.92 -29.48
C LEU A 676 22.34 12.73 -28.18
N PHE A 677 21.08 13.18 -28.16
CA PHE A 677 20.22 13.06 -26.97
C PHE A 677 19.89 11.60 -26.63
N ILE A 678 19.64 10.77 -27.64
CA ILE A 678 19.38 9.34 -27.44
C ILE A 678 20.66 8.60 -27.02
N ILE A 679 21.79 8.89 -27.67
CA ILE A 679 23.11 8.31 -27.35
C ILE A 679 23.51 8.63 -25.90
N THR A 680 23.36 9.88 -25.46
CA THR A 680 23.69 10.31 -24.09
C THR A 680 22.83 9.62 -23.02
N PHE A 681 21.53 9.39 -23.30
CA PHE A 681 20.67 8.64 -22.40
C PHE A 681 21.10 7.17 -22.26
N TYR A 682 21.39 6.49 -23.37
CA TYR A 682 21.86 5.10 -23.32
C TYR A 682 23.23 4.97 -22.65
N LEU A 683 24.12 5.96 -22.84
CA LEU A 683 25.40 6.05 -22.12
C LEU A 683 25.19 6.17 -20.61
N HIS A 684 24.30 7.08 -20.17
CA HIS A 684 23.96 7.23 -18.75
C HIS A 684 23.39 5.93 -18.16
N GLY A 685 22.50 5.27 -18.90
CA GLY A 685 21.95 3.97 -18.52
C GLY A 685 23.02 2.88 -18.34
N ALA A 686 24.00 2.81 -19.25
CA ALA A 686 25.11 1.86 -19.15
C ALA A 686 26.04 2.16 -17.96
N MET A 687 26.32 3.43 -17.67
CA MET A 687 27.12 3.81 -16.48
C MET A 687 26.44 3.44 -15.16
N LEU A 688 25.11 3.57 -15.09
CA LEU A 688 24.34 3.18 -13.91
C LEU A 688 24.37 1.66 -13.69
N ASP A 689 24.24 0.86 -14.76
CA ASP A 689 24.31 -0.61 -14.65
C ASP A 689 25.73 -1.11 -14.32
N LEU A 690 26.75 -0.41 -14.80
CA LEU A 690 28.15 -0.67 -14.43
C LEU A 690 28.36 -0.43 -12.93
N LYS A 691 27.81 0.67 -12.39
CA LYS A 691 27.86 0.97 -10.95
C LYS A 691 27.16 -0.08 -10.09
N GLU A 692 26.12 -0.73 -10.63
CA GLU A 692 25.35 -1.79 -9.95
C GLU A 692 25.91 -3.21 -10.20
N SER A 693 27.06 -3.31 -10.88
CA SER A 693 27.76 -4.57 -11.20
C SER A 693 26.95 -5.52 -12.09
N ASP A 694 26.07 -5.01 -12.95
CA ASP A 694 25.35 -5.80 -13.96
C ASP A 694 26.13 -5.84 -15.29
N TYR A 695 27.20 -6.64 -15.33
CA TYR A 695 28.14 -6.68 -16.46
C TYR A 695 27.50 -7.09 -17.80
N LEU A 696 26.56 -8.03 -17.79
CA LEU A 696 25.90 -8.52 -19.00
C LEU A 696 25.02 -7.44 -19.65
N GLU A 697 24.25 -6.72 -18.82
CA GLU A 697 23.38 -5.63 -19.26
C GLU A 697 24.23 -4.44 -19.75
N THR A 698 25.31 -4.15 -19.02
CA THR A 698 26.28 -3.11 -19.41
C THR A 698 26.92 -3.42 -20.76
N ALA A 699 27.32 -4.68 -21.00
CA ALA A 699 27.89 -5.11 -22.27
C ALA A 699 26.87 -4.99 -23.42
N SER A 700 25.62 -5.39 -23.20
CA SER A 700 24.54 -5.26 -24.20
C SER A 700 24.26 -3.80 -24.55
N LYS A 701 24.12 -2.93 -23.54
CA LYS A 701 23.90 -1.49 -23.75
C LYS A 701 25.10 -0.79 -24.40
N SER A 702 26.32 -1.23 -24.09
CA SER A 702 27.55 -0.69 -24.71
C SER A 702 27.65 -1.08 -26.19
N LEU A 703 27.33 -2.33 -26.53
CA LEU A 703 27.26 -2.75 -27.94
C LEU A 703 26.15 -2.03 -28.70
N TYR A 704 24.98 -1.82 -28.07
CA TYR A 704 23.92 -1.00 -28.65
C TYR A 704 24.33 0.47 -28.82
N LEU A 705 25.08 1.04 -27.88
CA LEU A 705 25.63 2.39 -28.02
C LEU A 705 26.56 2.48 -29.22
N LEU A 706 27.42 1.47 -29.43
CA LEU A 706 28.30 1.39 -30.59
C LEU A 706 27.51 1.23 -31.90
N THR A 707 26.38 0.50 -31.92
CA THR A 707 25.53 0.45 -33.12
C THR A 707 24.91 1.80 -33.43
N LEU A 708 24.41 2.53 -32.42
CA LEU A 708 23.86 3.87 -32.57
C LEU A 708 24.90 4.86 -33.08
N ILE A 709 26.11 4.84 -32.52
CA ILE A 709 27.22 5.69 -32.98
C ILE A 709 27.60 5.35 -34.42
N ALA A 710 27.68 4.07 -34.78
CA ALA A 710 27.98 3.67 -36.14
C ALA A 710 26.89 4.15 -37.13
N MET A 711 25.61 4.05 -36.77
CA MET A 711 24.50 4.56 -37.58
C MET A 711 24.55 6.09 -37.74
N ASP A 712 24.92 6.80 -36.68
CA ASP A 712 25.07 8.26 -36.68
C ASP A 712 26.23 8.71 -37.59
N VAL A 713 27.40 8.05 -37.48
CA VAL A 713 28.59 8.30 -38.33
C VAL A 713 28.29 8.05 -39.81
N TYR A 714 27.54 6.98 -40.12
CA TYR A 714 27.15 6.69 -41.50
C TYR A 714 25.92 7.46 -41.98
N LYS A 715 25.28 8.25 -41.11
CA LYS A 715 24.08 9.06 -41.36
C LYS A 715 22.89 8.25 -41.88
N TYR A 716 22.70 7.04 -41.33
CA TYR A 716 21.58 6.17 -41.67
C TYR A 716 20.34 6.50 -40.83
N GLU A 717 19.66 7.57 -41.22
CA GLU A 717 18.59 8.18 -40.43
C GLU A 717 17.36 7.28 -40.26
N TYR A 718 16.87 6.69 -41.36
CA TYR A 718 15.71 5.80 -41.31
C TYR A 718 16.00 4.51 -40.52
N TYR A 719 17.24 4.01 -40.58
CA TYR A 719 17.66 2.88 -39.77
C TYR A 719 17.69 3.22 -38.28
N PHE A 720 18.32 4.35 -37.92
CA PHE A 720 18.42 4.82 -36.54
C PHE A 720 17.05 5.05 -35.89
N VAL A 721 16.14 5.73 -36.60
CA VAL A 721 14.80 6.05 -36.10
C VAL A 721 13.94 4.80 -35.99
N GLY A 722 13.93 3.96 -37.03
CA GLY A 722 13.15 2.73 -37.06
C GLY A 722 13.58 1.74 -35.96
N LEU A 723 14.89 1.59 -35.73
CA LEU A 723 15.39 0.68 -34.69
C LEU A 723 15.04 1.17 -33.27
N ASN A 724 15.27 2.45 -32.98
CA ASN A 724 14.98 3.02 -31.67
C ASN A 724 13.48 3.07 -31.35
N LEU A 725 12.61 3.26 -32.34
CA LEU A 725 11.16 3.24 -32.13
C LEU A 725 10.68 1.86 -31.66
N ASN A 726 11.13 0.79 -32.31
CA ASN A 726 10.73 -0.58 -31.95
C ASN A 726 11.30 -1.01 -30.59
N ILE A 727 12.55 -0.65 -30.30
CA ILE A 727 13.20 -0.95 -29.01
C ILE A 727 12.61 -0.09 -27.88
N GLY A 728 12.25 1.17 -28.17
CA GLY A 728 11.59 2.07 -27.22
C GLY A 728 10.24 1.50 -26.76
N ILE A 729 9.40 1.04 -27.70
CA ILE A 729 8.11 0.40 -27.38
C ILE A 729 8.32 -0.87 -26.54
N TYR A 730 9.29 -1.71 -26.90
CA TYR A 730 9.63 -2.89 -26.10
C TYR A 730 10.04 -2.52 -24.67
N ASN A 731 10.91 -1.53 -24.51
CA ASN A 731 11.40 -1.12 -23.19
C ASN A 731 10.26 -0.55 -22.32
N ILE A 732 9.34 0.24 -22.89
CA ILE A 732 8.14 0.74 -22.19
C ILE A 732 7.30 -0.43 -21.66
N VAL A 733 7.00 -1.40 -22.52
CA VAL A 733 6.22 -2.59 -22.12
C VAL A 733 6.94 -3.35 -21.00
N THR A 734 8.26 -3.52 -21.10
CA THR A 734 9.02 -4.26 -20.08
C THR A 734 9.08 -3.55 -18.74
N ASP A 735 9.38 -2.24 -18.71
CA ASP A 735 9.47 -1.47 -17.46
C ASP A 735 8.08 -1.29 -16.82
N PHE A 736 7.02 -1.19 -17.63
CA PHE A 736 5.65 -1.19 -17.14
C PHE A 736 5.27 -2.51 -16.46
N LEU A 737 5.62 -3.66 -17.08
CA LEU A 737 5.43 -4.97 -16.46
C LEU A 737 6.23 -5.14 -15.16
N VAL A 738 7.43 -4.55 -15.07
CA VAL A 738 8.25 -4.55 -13.84
C VAL A 738 7.62 -3.68 -12.74
N LEU A 739 7.06 -2.51 -13.07
CA LEU A 739 6.31 -1.69 -12.11
C LEU A 739 5.08 -2.42 -11.55
N LEU A 740 4.32 -3.08 -12.44
CA LEU A 740 3.17 -3.90 -12.03
C LEU A 740 3.59 -5.06 -11.12
N ALA A 741 4.76 -5.66 -11.36
CA ALA A 741 5.32 -6.72 -10.52
C ALA A 741 5.81 -6.17 -9.15
N LEU A 742 6.43 -4.99 -9.11
CA LEU A 742 6.89 -4.33 -7.87
C LEU A 742 5.72 -4.00 -6.94
N GLN A 743 4.60 -3.53 -7.48
CA GLN A 743 3.40 -3.19 -6.72
C GLN A 743 2.69 -4.43 -6.16
N ASN A 744 2.74 -5.56 -6.88
CA ASN A 744 2.04 -6.81 -6.55
C ASN A 744 2.92 -7.86 -5.84
N SER A 745 4.04 -7.44 -5.25
CA SER A 745 5.11 -8.28 -4.67
C SER A 745 4.66 -9.37 -3.69
N LYS A 746 3.48 -9.27 -3.06
CA LYS A 746 3.08 -10.12 -1.93
C LYS A 746 1.95 -11.12 -2.14
N ARG A 747 1.21 -11.18 -3.27
CA ARG A 747 -0.02 -12.02 -3.28
C ARG A 747 -0.33 -12.93 -4.46
N ASN A 748 0.14 -12.72 -5.69
CA ASN A 748 -0.33 -13.55 -6.83
C ASN A 748 0.80 -14.13 -7.69
N LEU A 749 1.16 -15.40 -7.44
CA LEU A 749 2.13 -16.16 -8.25
C LEU A 749 1.71 -16.25 -9.73
N ILE A 750 0.41 -16.44 -9.95
CA ILE A 750 -0.22 -16.56 -11.28
C ILE A 750 -0.08 -15.24 -12.05
N LEU A 751 -0.31 -14.11 -11.39
CA LEU A 751 -0.21 -12.79 -12.03
C LEU A 751 1.23 -12.52 -12.50
N ASN A 752 2.21 -12.88 -11.67
CA ASN A 752 3.63 -12.77 -12.06
C ASN A 752 3.97 -13.70 -13.23
N GLN A 753 3.38 -14.89 -13.31
CA GLN A 753 3.53 -15.79 -14.46
C GLN A 753 2.91 -15.21 -15.73
N ILE A 754 1.74 -14.57 -15.63
CA ILE A 754 1.11 -13.86 -16.76
C ILE A 754 2.01 -12.70 -17.21
N PHE A 755 2.56 -11.91 -16.28
CA PHE A 755 3.49 -10.82 -16.59
C PHE A 755 4.77 -11.31 -17.26
N LEU A 756 5.33 -12.42 -16.79
CA LEU A 756 6.45 -13.08 -17.46
C LEU A 756 6.06 -13.55 -18.86
N GLY A 757 4.87 -14.14 -19.03
CA GLY A 757 4.34 -14.55 -20.33
C GLY A 757 4.23 -13.39 -21.32
N MET A 758 3.69 -12.25 -20.87
CA MET A 758 3.63 -11.03 -21.68
C MET A 758 5.02 -10.50 -22.04
N ARG A 759 5.99 -10.56 -21.10
CA ARG A 759 7.37 -10.18 -21.36
C ARG A 759 8.02 -11.07 -22.41
N ILE A 760 7.83 -12.39 -22.33
CA ILE A 760 8.34 -13.36 -23.32
C ILE A 760 7.70 -13.11 -24.70
N ALA A 761 6.39 -12.88 -24.76
CA ALA A 761 5.69 -12.60 -26.01
C ALA A 761 6.20 -11.32 -26.67
N SER A 762 6.34 -10.23 -25.90
CA SER A 762 6.89 -8.96 -26.41
C SER A 762 8.33 -9.10 -26.92
N TRP A 763 9.17 -9.85 -26.20
CA TRP A 763 10.54 -10.14 -26.60
C TRP A 763 10.60 -10.97 -27.90
N SER A 764 9.77 -12.01 -28.00
CA SER A 764 9.72 -12.87 -29.19
C SER A 764 9.30 -12.09 -30.43
N HIS A 765 8.28 -11.24 -30.31
CA HIS A 765 7.84 -10.40 -31.42
C HIS A 765 8.97 -9.48 -31.92
N VAL A 766 9.67 -8.80 -31.01
CA VAL A 766 10.69 -7.81 -31.39
C VAL A 766 11.99 -8.48 -31.85
N PHE A 767 12.53 -9.43 -31.08
CA PHE A 767 13.85 -10.01 -31.35
C PHE A 767 13.83 -11.20 -32.30
N VAL A 768 12.75 -11.97 -32.40
CA VAL A 768 12.69 -13.13 -33.30
C VAL A 768 11.99 -12.79 -34.61
N SER A 769 10.88 -12.05 -34.55
CA SER A 769 10.06 -11.76 -35.74
C SER A 769 10.41 -10.44 -36.44
N LEU A 770 10.71 -9.37 -35.70
CA LEU A 770 10.84 -8.04 -36.30
C LEU A 770 12.30 -7.67 -36.63
N LEU A 771 13.23 -7.80 -35.69
CA LEU A 771 14.63 -7.41 -35.86
C LEU A 771 15.36 -8.20 -36.98
N PRO A 772 15.26 -9.53 -37.07
CA PRO A 772 15.99 -10.29 -38.07
C PRO A 772 15.59 -9.94 -39.50
N PHE A 773 14.29 -9.88 -39.75
CA PHE A 773 13.76 -9.73 -41.09
C PHE A 773 13.72 -8.28 -41.56
N LYS A 774 13.45 -7.32 -40.65
CA LYS A 774 13.34 -5.90 -41.01
C LYS A 774 14.67 -5.15 -40.97
N TYR A 775 15.61 -5.57 -40.13
CA TYR A 775 16.81 -4.77 -39.87
C TYR A 775 18.13 -5.54 -40.07
N LEU A 776 18.22 -6.83 -39.72
CA LEU A 776 19.49 -7.57 -39.78
C LEU A 776 19.75 -8.19 -41.16
N VAL A 777 18.83 -8.99 -41.70
CA VAL A 777 18.97 -9.65 -43.00
C VAL A 777 19.26 -8.64 -44.13
N PRO A 778 18.57 -7.49 -44.21
CA PRO A 778 18.87 -6.48 -45.24
C PRO A 778 20.30 -5.90 -45.17
N THR A 779 20.97 -5.98 -44.02
CA THR A 779 22.35 -5.48 -43.88
C THR A 779 23.41 -6.40 -44.47
N LEU A 780 23.10 -7.70 -44.59
CA LEU A 780 23.98 -8.69 -45.23
C LEU A 780 23.94 -8.58 -46.76
N PHE A 781 22.78 -8.22 -47.32
CA PHE A 781 22.55 -8.13 -48.77
C PHE A 781 22.67 -6.71 -49.33
N ALA A 782 23.24 -5.77 -48.57
CA ALA A 782 23.43 -4.40 -48.99
C ALA A 782 24.56 -4.28 -50.03
N LYS A 783 24.33 -3.58 -51.14
CA LYS A 783 25.38 -3.27 -52.15
C LYS A 783 26.61 -2.58 -51.55
N ASN A 784 26.43 -1.76 -50.52
CA ASN A 784 27.48 -1.05 -49.80
C ASN A 784 27.71 -1.68 -48.41
N PHE A 785 28.22 -2.90 -48.37
CA PHE A 785 28.48 -3.63 -47.12
C PHE A 785 29.40 -2.83 -46.17
N LYS A 786 28.90 -2.46 -44.99
CA LYS A 786 29.66 -1.77 -43.94
C LYS A 786 30.04 -2.74 -42.84
N LEU A 787 31.27 -3.24 -42.91
CA LEU A 787 31.79 -4.29 -42.04
C LEU A 787 31.68 -3.92 -40.54
N ILE A 788 32.02 -2.69 -40.16
CA ILE A 788 31.98 -2.23 -38.75
C ILE A 788 30.54 -2.23 -38.22
N LEU A 789 29.59 -1.62 -38.95
CA LEU A 789 28.18 -1.57 -38.53
C LEU A 789 27.60 -2.98 -38.40
N ASN A 790 27.86 -3.84 -39.38
CA ASN A 790 27.34 -5.21 -39.38
C ASN A 790 27.90 -6.04 -38.22
N ILE A 791 29.22 -5.99 -37.96
CA ILE A 791 29.82 -6.72 -36.85
C ILE A 791 29.20 -6.31 -35.51
N VAL A 792 29.12 -5.00 -35.25
CA VAL A 792 28.61 -4.49 -33.96
C VAL A 792 27.13 -4.82 -33.78
N VAL A 793 26.32 -4.69 -34.84
CA VAL A 793 24.88 -4.98 -34.80
C VAL A 793 24.62 -6.47 -34.58
N TRP A 794 25.36 -7.37 -35.25
CA TRP A 794 25.22 -8.81 -35.06
C TRP A 794 25.73 -9.28 -33.70
N LEU A 795 26.81 -8.68 -33.17
CA LEU A 795 27.29 -8.94 -31.81
C LEU A 795 26.27 -8.50 -30.76
N TRP A 796 25.70 -7.30 -30.91
CA TRP A 796 24.64 -6.80 -30.03
C TRP A 796 23.40 -7.71 -30.07
N TYR A 797 22.97 -8.12 -31.26
CA TYR A 797 21.83 -9.02 -31.43
C TYR A 797 22.08 -10.39 -30.80
N GLY A 798 23.26 -10.98 -31.01
CA GLY A 798 23.65 -12.25 -30.38
C GLY A 798 23.62 -12.17 -28.85
N LEU A 799 24.14 -11.08 -28.27
CA LEU A 799 24.10 -10.86 -26.83
C LEU A 799 22.67 -10.62 -26.31
N SER A 800 21.80 -10.00 -27.11
CA SER A 800 20.38 -9.79 -26.78
C SER A 800 19.57 -11.09 -26.80
N ILE A 801 19.91 -12.04 -27.67
CA ILE A 801 19.36 -13.42 -27.63
C ILE A 801 19.86 -14.16 -26.39
N TRP A 802 21.15 -14.01 -26.08
CA TRP A 802 21.74 -14.62 -24.89
C TRP A 802 21.09 -14.10 -23.60
N ASN A 803 20.71 -12.83 -23.55
CA ASN A 803 20.01 -12.23 -22.40
C ASN A 803 18.47 -12.36 -22.47
N SER A 804 17.95 -13.32 -23.23
CA SER A 804 16.50 -13.47 -23.41
C SER A 804 15.78 -13.91 -22.13
N PRO A 805 14.54 -13.44 -21.90
CA PRO A 805 13.74 -13.90 -20.75
C PRO A 805 13.43 -15.41 -20.82
N VAL A 806 13.44 -15.98 -22.03
CA VAL A 806 13.29 -17.44 -22.24
C VAL A 806 14.50 -18.19 -21.69
N LEU A 807 15.73 -17.76 -22.04
CA LEU A 807 16.93 -18.40 -21.52
C LEU A 807 17.09 -18.17 -20.02
N GLN A 808 16.74 -16.99 -19.51
CA GLN A 808 16.71 -16.71 -18.07
C GLN A 808 15.72 -17.62 -17.32
N TYR A 809 14.58 -17.94 -17.92
CA TYR A 809 13.62 -18.89 -17.35
C TYR A 809 14.18 -20.31 -17.27
N PHE A 810 14.79 -20.80 -18.35
CA PHE A 810 15.45 -22.11 -18.33
C PHE A 810 16.64 -22.13 -17.37
N TYR A 811 17.45 -21.07 -17.34
CA TYR A 811 18.55 -20.93 -16.39
C TYR A 811 18.05 -21.00 -14.95
N HIS A 812 16.94 -20.31 -14.64
CA HIS A 812 16.33 -20.40 -13.32
C HIS A 812 15.86 -21.82 -13.01
N GLN A 813 15.23 -22.53 -13.96
CA GLN A 813 14.80 -23.92 -13.72
C GLN A 813 15.97 -24.89 -13.51
N ILE A 814 17.12 -24.65 -14.16
CA ILE A 814 18.29 -25.54 -14.08
C ILE A 814 19.15 -25.25 -12.84
N TYR A 815 19.29 -23.98 -12.46
CA TYR A 815 20.26 -23.55 -11.44
C TYR A 815 19.63 -23.08 -10.12
N HIS A 816 18.32 -22.81 -10.07
CA HIS A 816 17.59 -22.45 -8.84
C HIS A 816 16.66 -23.58 -8.40
N ASN A 817 17.27 -24.60 -7.78
CA ASN A 817 16.56 -25.81 -7.34
C ASN A 817 15.88 -25.64 -5.98
N SER A 818 16.26 -24.64 -5.17
CA SER A 818 15.64 -24.35 -3.88
C SER A 818 14.97 -22.96 -3.85
N PRO A 819 13.86 -22.78 -3.10
CA PRO A 819 13.17 -21.50 -2.98
C PRO A 819 14.01 -20.41 -2.30
N THR A 820 15.11 -20.80 -1.63
CA THR A 820 16.07 -19.89 -1.02
C THR A 820 17.14 -19.38 -1.98
N ASP A 821 17.23 -19.94 -3.19
CA ASP A 821 18.25 -19.58 -4.16
C ASP A 821 17.88 -18.34 -4.99
N CYS A 822 16.71 -17.71 -4.79
CA CYS A 822 16.32 -16.51 -5.55
C CYS A 822 15.50 -15.52 -4.72
N CYS A 823 15.50 -14.23 -5.09
CA CYS A 823 14.58 -13.20 -4.53
C CYS A 823 13.10 -13.57 -4.69
N GLY A 824 12.81 -14.47 -5.63
CA GLY A 824 11.46 -14.83 -6.04
C GLY A 824 10.70 -15.75 -5.09
N GLU A 825 11.23 -16.07 -3.91
CA GLU A 825 10.62 -17.02 -2.95
C GLU A 825 10.27 -18.36 -3.63
N GLY A 826 11.13 -18.83 -4.56
CA GLY A 826 10.91 -20.05 -5.36
C GLY A 826 10.10 -19.86 -6.64
N SER A 827 9.67 -18.65 -6.99
CA SER A 827 9.02 -18.34 -8.27
C SER A 827 10.01 -17.81 -9.30
N ALA A 828 10.19 -18.55 -10.40
CA ALA A 828 10.98 -18.11 -11.55
C ALA A 828 10.46 -16.79 -12.13
N ALA A 829 9.13 -16.63 -12.19
CA ALA A 829 8.50 -15.41 -12.69
C ALA A 829 8.80 -14.19 -11.81
N LYS A 830 8.72 -14.34 -10.49
CA LYS A 830 9.06 -13.24 -9.55
C LYS A 830 10.56 -12.90 -9.62
N CYS A 831 11.43 -13.90 -9.76
CA CYS A 831 12.88 -13.69 -9.89
C CYS A 831 13.28 -12.96 -11.18
N ILE A 832 12.64 -13.28 -12.31
CA ILE A 832 12.98 -12.67 -13.61
C ILE A 832 12.43 -11.23 -13.71
N MET A 833 11.30 -10.97 -13.06
CA MET A 833 10.66 -9.65 -13.05
C MET A 833 11.30 -8.68 -12.04
N LEU A 834 11.77 -9.18 -10.90
CA LEU A 834 12.41 -8.36 -9.87
C LEU A 834 13.93 -8.61 -9.90
N LYS A 835 14.68 -7.69 -10.51
CA LYS A 835 16.15 -7.75 -10.45
C LYS A 835 16.64 -7.74 -9.00
N ASP A 836 17.56 -8.63 -8.67
CA ASP A 836 18.22 -8.66 -7.37
C ASP A 836 19.03 -7.38 -7.17
N SER A 837 18.91 -6.71 -6.01
CA SER A 837 19.84 -5.62 -5.69
C SER A 837 21.25 -6.15 -5.49
N SER A 838 22.25 -5.28 -5.65
CA SER A 838 23.65 -5.59 -5.33
C SER A 838 23.82 -6.07 -3.88
N GLU A 839 23.09 -5.46 -2.94
CA GLU A 839 23.09 -5.81 -1.51
C GLU A 839 22.51 -7.21 -1.27
N TYR A 840 21.41 -7.55 -1.94
CA TYR A 840 20.81 -8.88 -1.85
C TYR A 840 21.68 -9.96 -2.50
N ARG A 841 22.29 -9.67 -3.65
CA ARG A 841 23.27 -10.57 -4.29
C ARG A 841 24.45 -10.85 -3.38
N HIS A 842 24.96 -9.83 -2.71
CA HIS A 842 26.02 -9.98 -1.72
C HIS A 842 25.58 -10.84 -0.54
N PHE A 843 24.42 -10.55 0.05
CA PHE A 843 23.85 -11.34 1.15
C PHE A 843 23.67 -12.82 0.77
N LYS A 844 23.15 -13.09 -0.42
CA LYS A 844 22.98 -14.44 -0.96
C LYS A 844 24.31 -15.17 -1.17
N ALA A 845 25.32 -14.49 -1.72
CA ALA A 845 26.66 -15.05 -1.88
C ALA A 845 27.27 -15.42 -0.51
N LEU A 846 27.06 -14.57 0.50
CA LEU A 846 27.49 -14.79 1.88
C LEU A 846 26.77 -15.98 2.52
N LYS A 847 25.44 -16.08 2.33
CA LYS A 847 24.62 -17.20 2.81
C LYS A 847 25.01 -18.52 2.15
N LYS A 848 25.28 -18.53 0.84
CA LYS A 848 25.74 -19.71 0.11
C LYS A 848 27.12 -20.14 0.58
N ALA A 849 28.06 -19.20 0.72
CA ALA A 849 29.40 -19.49 1.27
C ALA A 849 29.32 -20.07 2.68
N TYR A 850 28.45 -19.52 3.53
CA TYR A 850 28.20 -20.06 4.87
C TYR A 850 27.65 -21.50 4.84
N ILE A 851 26.67 -21.77 3.98
CA ILE A 851 26.09 -23.11 3.83
C ILE A 851 27.12 -24.09 3.26
N GLU A 852 27.93 -23.70 2.28
CA GLU A 852 29.01 -24.53 1.74
C GLU A 852 30.06 -24.86 2.80
N VAL A 853 30.43 -23.88 3.64
CA VAL A 853 31.32 -24.10 4.79
C VAL A 853 30.66 -25.04 5.81
N LYS A 854 29.38 -24.86 6.10
CA LYS A 854 28.63 -25.73 7.03
C LYS A 854 28.53 -27.16 6.52
N ILE A 855 28.17 -27.35 5.25
CA ILE A 855 28.11 -28.68 4.61
C ILE A 855 29.50 -29.31 4.55
N SER A 856 30.55 -28.52 4.30
CA SER A 856 31.93 -29.01 4.30
C SER A 856 32.36 -29.43 5.71
N HIS A 857 31.96 -28.68 6.74
CA HIS A 857 32.18 -29.02 8.13
C HIS A 857 31.40 -30.28 8.54
N GLU A 858 30.13 -30.41 8.14
CA GLU A 858 29.31 -31.60 8.39
C GLU A 858 29.85 -32.83 7.64
N LYS A 859 30.36 -32.67 6.40
CA LYS A 859 31.07 -33.73 5.65
C LYS A 859 32.40 -34.11 6.29
N LEU A 860 33.11 -33.17 6.88
CA LEU A 860 34.30 -33.45 7.71
C LEU A 860 33.90 -34.25 8.95
N CYS A 861 32.88 -33.83 9.70
CA CYS A 861 32.39 -34.55 10.88
C CYS A 861 31.84 -35.94 10.56
N THR A 862 31.12 -36.13 9.44
CA THR A 862 30.61 -37.44 9.02
C THR A 862 31.68 -38.34 8.40
N SER A 863 32.67 -37.82 7.69
CA SER A 863 33.81 -38.63 7.22
C SER A 863 34.75 -39.05 8.36
N THR A 864 34.79 -38.28 9.46
CA THR A 864 35.48 -38.69 10.71
C THR A 864 34.77 -39.84 11.42
N PHE A 865 33.47 -40.05 11.16
CA PHE A 865 32.70 -41.16 11.72
C PHE A 865 32.73 -42.45 10.89
N CYS A 866 33.19 -42.42 9.63
CA CYS A 866 33.09 -43.57 8.72
C CYS A 866 34.41 -44.12 8.16
N ASN A 867 35.58 -43.48 8.33
CA ASN A 867 36.84 -44.04 7.82
C ASN A 867 37.97 -43.99 8.86
N SER A 868 38.16 -45.12 9.54
CA SER A 868 39.34 -45.43 10.37
C SER A 868 40.52 -45.98 9.55
N SER A 869 40.65 -45.65 8.26
CA SER A 869 41.78 -46.10 7.43
C SER A 869 41.96 -45.31 6.12
N ALA A 870 42.58 -44.13 6.18
CA ALA A 870 43.35 -43.53 5.06
C ALA A 870 43.97 -42.20 5.51
N THR A 871 45.15 -42.26 6.10
CA THR A 871 45.86 -41.14 6.73
C THR A 871 46.62 -40.22 5.78
N GLU A 872 46.63 -40.46 4.47
CA GLU A 872 47.50 -39.68 3.55
C GLU A 872 46.79 -38.60 2.71
N ASN A 873 45.45 -38.59 2.63
CA ASN A 873 44.71 -37.66 1.73
C ASN A 873 43.99 -36.49 2.43
N SER A 874 43.99 -36.43 3.76
CA SER A 874 43.32 -35.36 4.53
C SER A 874 44.17 -34.09 4.61
N SER A 875 45.50 -34.23 4.68
CA SER A 875 46.44 -33.11 4.76
C SER A 875 46.48 -32.29 3.47
N ALA A 876 46.48 -32.94 2.30
CA ALA A 876 46.45 -32.26 1.00
C ALA A 876 45.14 -31.46 0.79
N LYS A 877 44.00 -32.03 1.20
CA LYS A 877 42.69 -31.36 1.12
C LYS A 877 42.56 -30.21 2.12
N ALA A 878 43.11 -30.36 3.33
CA ALA A 878 43.20 -29.29 4.31
C ALA A 878 44.11 -28.16 3.81
N PHE A 879 45.25 -28.49 3.21
CA PHE A 879 46.16 -27.52 2.62
C PHE A 879 45.53 -26.74 1.47
N GLN A 880 44.76 -27.41 0.61
CA GLN A 880 44.05 -26.77 -0.50
C GLN A 880 42.91 -25.87 -0.01
N ALA A 881 42.19 -26.27 1.04
CA ALA A 881 41.19 -25.44 1.70
C ALA A 881 41.80 -24.20 2.37
N ILE A 882 42.95 -24.37 3.04
CA ILE A 882 43.72 -23.25 3.64
C ILE A 882 44.22 -22.31 2.52
N LYS A 883 44.71 -22.85 1.40
CA LYS A 883 45.14 -22.05 0.23
C LYS A 883 43.99 -21.24 -0.37
N CYS A 884 42.78 -21.81 -0.46
CA CYS A 884 41.55 -21.10 -0.87
C CYS A 884 41.12 -20.01 0.14
N ILE A 885 41.20 -20.29 1.43
CA ILE A 885 40.85 -19.31 2.48
C ILE A 885 41.86 -18.15 2.51
N MET A 886 43.15 -18.43 2.36
CA MET A 886 44.19 -17.40 2.33
C MET A 886 44.10 -16.53 1.07
N THR A 887 43.78 -17.11 -0.10
CA THR A 887 43.54 -16.34 -1.32
C THR A 887 42.29 -15.46 -1.22
N LEU A 888 41.22 -15.95 -0.59
CA LEU A 888 40.02 -15.17 -0.31
C LEU A 888 40.30 -14.00 0.65
N LYS A 889 41.06 -14.25 1.73
CA LYS A 889 41.45 -13.23 2.72
C LYS A 889 42.37 -12.16 2.11
N ARG A 890 43.29 -12.56 1.21
CA ARG A 890 44.14 -11.62 0.44
C ARG A 890 43.33 -10.78 -0.56
N LYS A 891 42.31 -11.35 -1.22
CA LYS A 891 41.41 -10.60 -2.10
C LYS A 891 40.54 -9.61 -1.32
N LEU A 892 39.98 -10.03 -0.19
CA LEU A 892 39.21 -9.16 0.72
C LEU A 892 40.05 -8.01 1.26
N LYS A 893 41.31 -8.27 1.63
CA LYS A 893 42.25 -7.23 2.09
C LYS A 893 42.56 -6.21 0.99
N ARG A 894 42.86 -6.66 -0.23
CA ARG A 894 43.12 -5.77 -1.39
C ARG A 894 41.92 -4.89 -1.76
N ILE A 895 40.70 -5.41 -1.63
CA ILE A 895 39.46 -4.66 -1.87
C ILE A 895 39.21 -3.64 -0.76
N ARG A 896 39.47 -4.00 0.50
CA ARG A 896 39.32 -3.10 1.66
C ARG A 896 40.33 -1.94 1.65
N GLU A 897 41.50 -2.16 1.06
CA GLU A 897 42.55 -1.15 0.88
C GLU A 897 42.35 -0.29 -0.39
N GLY A 898 41.26 -0.48 -1.15
CA GLY A 898 40.93 0.33 -2.33
C GLY A 898 41.78 0.07 -3.58
N ARG A 899 42.62 -0.97 -3.58
CA ARG A 899 43.55 -1.31 -4.68
C ARG A 899 42.97 -2.33 -5.68
N GLY A 900 41.65 -2.38 -5.84
CA GLY A 900 40.94 -3.40 -6.64
C GLY A 900 41.18 -3.36 -8.15
N GLY A 901 42.01 -2.46 -8.67
CA GLY A 901 42.21 -2.23 -10.11
C GLY A 901 43.53 -2.71 -10.71
N GLU A 902 44.54 -3.09 -9.91
CA GLU A 902 45.84 -3.51 -10.46
C GLU A 902 45.99 -5.04 -10.49
N VAL A 903 46.14 -5.58 -11.70
CA VAL A 903 46.52 -6.96 -11.96
C VAL A 903 48.01 -7.09 -11.67
N GLY A 904 48.34 -7.56 -10.45
CA GLY A 904 49.68 -8.04 -10.14
C GLY A 904 49.89 -9.40 -10.78
N ASP A 905 50.83 -9.42 -11.71
CA ASP A 905 51.45 -10.59 -12.33
C ASP A 905 52.13 -11.43 -11.24
N ASP A 906 51.71 -12.69 -11.07
CA ASP A 906 52.41 -13.67 -10.23
C ASP A 906 52.56 -14.95 -11.06
N ASN A 907 53.58 -14.94 -11.92
CA ASN A 907 54.30 -16.14 -12.32
C ASN A 907 55.15 -16.61 -11.12
N GLU A 908 55.19 -17.94 -10.98
CA GLU A 908 56.18 -18.78 -10.29
C GLU A 908 56.12 -18.97 -8.75
N ASP A 909 56.27 -20.28 -8.44
CA ASP A 909 56.54 -21.06 -7.22
C ASP A 909 55.48 -21.27 -6.12
#